data_AF-A0A7W8JQ67-F1
#
_entry.id   AF-A0A7W8JQ67-F1
#
_cell.length_a   1.000
_cell.length_b   1.000
_cell.length_c   1.000
_cell.angle_alpha   90.00
_cell.angle_beta   90.00
_cell.angle_gamma   90.00
#
_symmetry.space_group_name_H-M   'P 1'
#
loop_
_entity.id
_entity.type
_entity.pdbx_description
1 polymer ?
#
loop_
_entity_poly.entity_id
_entity_poly.type
_entity_poly.pdbx_seq_one_letter_code
_entity_poly.pdbx_strand_id
1 'polypeptide(L)'
;MSMVSLEQFHQVFFEESLEGLEAMEASLLALDQGAVDAELIHRIFRAAHSIKGGAATFGFPDMAAFTHEAESLLDELRDGRRAIDGPIIELLLRTVDCLRGMFDRAQTGQPLANAESDDLRRQLAAAVGRTASAVPGPTAAAASTANGWIIEFRPHAGMLAGGNDPLRLFGELAELGSLSVEAQLDRVPALNALEPSECYLGWRLELTGTAGRDAIAAVFDWVEGECDLRIEPMSAAASSVEPTLPAKDIDVAPAPTMPSGAPKNTPASSNDAGSVRVGIDKIDSLIDLVGELVITQAMLDQFREDFDSTRLALLQQGLAQLARHTRTLQESVMGIRMLPIGSVFNRFPRLVRDLSQKLGKQVKLDMVGEHTELDKTVLEKIGDPLVHLVRNAIDHGLETPEKRRAAGKQESGTLRLEAFHRGGSIVVEIVDDGAGLNRDAIVTKAMQKGLISSADNLSDDAVNELIFQPGFSTAATTTDLSGRGVGMDVVRRNVVDLGGSVAIASRPGHGTTFTITLPLTLAIIDGLSAAVGEECYIVPLVSIVESVQLKADAVRSVIGGGELFRFRDAYLPIVRLHEHFGCVGAKQRIEDGLVIVVEADGGRVGLFIDGLIGQQQAVVKSLEANYRRIEGISGATILADGSVALIIDVAGLARMQSRRRAA
;
A
#
# COMPACT_ATOMS: atom_id res chain seq x y z
N MET A 1 -28.41 6.05 -13.52
CA MET A 1 -26.96 5.78 -13.67
C MET A 1 -26.24 7.02 -13.17
N SER A 2 -25.38 6.88 -12.18
CA SER A 2 -24.71 7.99 -11.49
C SER A 2 -23.84 8.78 -12.46
N MET A 3 -23.91 10.12 -12.40
CA MET A 3 -22.91 11.00 -12.99
C MET A 3 -21.55 10.65 -12.39
N VAL A 4 -20.69 9.99 -13.16
CA VAL A 4 -19.28 9.82 -12.82
C VAL A 4 -18.65 11.21 -12.94
N SER A 5 -18.12 11.74 -11.83
CA SER A 5 -17.48 13.06 -11.83
C SER A 5 -16.13 13.02 -12.54
N LEU A 6 -15.71 14.12 -13.16
CA LEU A 6 -14.38 14.28 -13.76
C LEU A 6 -13.23 13.90 -12.78
N GLU A 7 -13.46 14.10 -11.48
CA GLU A 7 -12.56 13.69 -10.41
C GLU A 7 -12.31 12.17 -10.36
N GLN A 8 -13.33 11.34 -10.65
CA GLN A 8 -13.16 9.87 -10.70
C GLN A 8 -12.30 9.45 -11.89
N PHE A 9 -12.39 10.12 -13.03
CA PHE A 9 -11.53 9.85 -14.18
C PHE A 9 -10.09 10.30 -13.94
N HIS A 10 -9.88 11.44 -13.26
CA HIS A 10 -8.54 11.86 -12.83
C HIS A 10 -7.92 10.83 -11.88
N GLN A 11 -8.70 10.27 -10.96
CA GLN A 11 -8.23 9.24 -10.04
C GLN A 11 -7.77 7.98 -10.79
N VAL A 12 -8.59 7.46 -11.71
CA VAL A 12 -8.24 6.28 -12.54
C VAL A 12 -7.01 6.57 -13.40
N PHE A 13 -6.94 7.75 -14.03
CA PHE A 13 -5.77 8.16 -14.81
C PHE A 13 -4.49 8.19 -13.97
N PHE A 14 -4.55 8.73 -12.74
CA PHE A 14 -3.41 8.77 -11.84
C PHE A 14 -2.99 7.35 -11.44
N GLU A 15 -3.94 6.48 -11.10
CA GLU A 15 -3.64 5.07 -10.79
C GLU A 15 -2.97 4.36 -11.97
N GLU A 16 -3.54 4.43 -13.18
CA GLU A 16 -2.96 3.83 -14.39
C GLU A 16 -1.59 4.40 -14.75
N SER A 17 -1.41 5.72 -14.59
CA SER A 17 -0.13 6.37 -14.88
C SER A 17 0.95 6.01 -13.88
N LEU A 18 0.59 5.85 -12.59
CA LEU A 18 1.51 5.40 -11.56
C LEU A 18 1.92 3.93 -11.78
N GLU A 19 0.98 3.06 -12.16
CA GLU A 19 1.29 1.69 -12.60
C GLU A 19 2.24 1.70 -13.81
N GLY A 20 1.98 2.57 -14.79
CA GLY A 20 2.85 2.77 -15.96
C GLY A 20 4.27 3.22 -15.58
N LEU A 21 4.40 4.15 -14.62
CA LEU A 21 5.68 4.62 -14.12
C LEU A 21 6.45 3.53 -13.36
N GLU A 22 5.77 2.71 -12.56
CA GLU A 22 6.38 1.55 -11.90
C GLU A 22 6.90 0.53 -12.91
N ALA A 23 6.12 0.20 -13.94
CA ALA A 23 6.55 -0.68 -15.02
C ALA A 23 7.74 -0.11 -15.81
N MET A 24 7.73 1.21 -16.05
CA MET A 24 8.82 1.93 -16.70
C MET A 24 10.11 1.87 -15.85
N GLU A 25 10.03 2.13 -14.54
CA GLU A 25 11.17 2.08 -13.62
C GLU A 25 11.76 0.67 -13.54
N ALA A 26 10.92 -0.36 -13.34
CA ALA A 26 11.36 -1.74 -13.27
C ALA A 26 12.09 -2.17 -14.54
N SER A 27 11.57 -1.77 -15.71
CA SER A 27 12.18 -2.04 -17.00
C SER A 27 13.52 -1.31 -17.18
N LEU A 28 13.63 -0.06 -16.71
CA LEU A 28 14.88 0.71 -16.72
C LEU A 28 15.96 0.11 -15.83
N LEU A 29 15.57 -0.42 -14.67
CA LEU A 29 16.50 -1.07 -13.74
C LEU A 29 16.99 -2.43 -14.27
N ALA A 30 16.18 -3.12 -15.09
CA ALA A 30 16.53 -4.39 -15.71
C ALA A 30 17.52 -4.26 -16.90
N LEU A 31 17.73 -3.05 -17.44
CA LEU A 31 18.57 -2.80 -18.63
C LEU A 31 20.10 -2.91 -18.40
N ASP A 32 20.58 -3.75 -17.46
CA ASP A 32 22.00 -3.79 -17.11
C ASP A 32 22.88 -4.57 -18.13
N GLN A 33 23.94 -3.90 -18.58
CA GLN A 33 25.15 -4.41 -19.26
C GLN A 33 25.03 -5.16 -20.60
N GLY A 34 24.73 -4.41 -21.67
CA GLY A 34 25.34 -4.62 -22.99
C GLY A 34 24.51 -5.39 -24.02
N ALA A 35 23.34 -5.91 -23.66
CA ALA A 35 22.36 -6.42 -24.61
C ALA A 35 21.18 -5.44 -24.69
N VAL A 36 20.98 -4.84 -25.88
CA VAL A 36 19.79 -4.03 -26.17
C VAL A 36 18.59 -4.99 -26.20
N ASP A 37 17.87 -5.11 -25.09
CA ASP A 37 16.60 -5.83 -25.07
C ASP A 37 15.52 -4.90 -25.64
N ALA A 38 15.23 -5.10 -26.93
CA ALA A 38 14.22 -4.34 -27.65
C ALA A 38 12.82 -4.45 -27.01
N GLU A 39 12.53 -5.55 -26.31
CA GLU A 39 11.25 -5.74 -25.63
C GLU A 39 11.11 -4.83 -24.41
N LEU A 40 12.19 -4.67 -23.62
CA LEU A 40 12.22 -3.75 -22.49
C LEU A 40 12.08 -2.30 -22.96
N ILE A 41 12.76 -1.91 -24.04
CA ILE A 41 12.64 -0.57 -24.63
C ILE A 41 11.20 -0.30 -25.10
N HIS A 42 10.56 -1.27 -25.75
CA HIS A 42 9.17 -1.15 -26.17
C HIS A 42 8.21 -0.99 -24.98
N ARG A 43 8.43 -1.72 -23.87
CA ARG A 43 7.62 -1.54 -22.65
C ARG A 43 7.77 -0.14 -22.05
N ILE A 44 9.01 0.34 -21.93
CA ILE A 44 9.32 1.69 -21.42
C ILE A 44 8.67 2.76 -22.31
N PHE A 45 8.75 2.60 -23.64
CA PHE A 45 8.15 3.51 -24.59
C PHE A 45 6.62 3.55 -24.48
N ARG A 46 5.96 2.38 -24.40
CA ARG A 46 4.48 2.31 -24.28
C ARG A 46 3.99 3.00 -23.00
N ALA A 47 4.70 2.82 -21.88
CA ALA A 47 4.38 3.50 -20.63
C ALA A 47 4.46 5.03 -20.79
N ALA A 48 5.57 5.54 -21.33
CA ALA A 48 5.75 6.97 -21.56
C ALA A 48 4.70 7.54 -22.55
N HIS A 49 4.41 6.83 -23.63
CA HIS A 49 3.42 7.25 -24.62
C HIS A 49 2.01 7.32 -24.03
N SER A 50 1.62 6.33 -23.22
CA SER A 50 0.32 6.31 -22.53
C SER A 50 0.18 7.45 -21.52
N ILE A 51 1.25 7.74 -20.76
CA ILE A 51 1.27 8.85 -19.79
C ILE A 51 1.12 10.19 -20.52
N LYS A 52 1.82 10.39 -21.64
CA LYS A 52 1.66 11.60 -22.47
C LYS A 52 0.23 11.75 -22.96
N GLY A 53 -0.34 10.68 -23.52
CA GLY A 53 -1.71 10.66 -24.04
C GLY A 53 -2.71 11.06 -22.95
N GLY A 54 -2.71 10.34 -21.82
CA GLY A 54 -3.60 10.66 -20.71
C GLY A 54 -3.37 12.06 -20.13
N ALA A 55 -2.12 12.50 -19.98
CA ALA A 55 -1.84 13.86 -19.50
C ALA A 55 -2.40 14.95 -20.43
N ALA A 56 -2.38 14.73 -21.75
CA ALA A 56 -3.00 15.65 -22.71
C ALA A 56 -4.54 15.62 -22.61
N THR A 57 -5.13 14.42 -22.50
CA THR A 57 -6.57 14.21 -22.38
C THR A 57 -7.17 14.84 -21.11
N PHE A 58 -6.49 14.69 -19.96
CA PHE A 58 -6.99 15.16 -18.66
C PHE A 58 -6.54 16.58 -18.29
N GLY A 59 -5.96 17.34 -19.25
CA GLY A 59 -5.67 18.76 -19.08
C GLY A 59 -4.41 19.06 -18.25
N PHE A 60 -3.37 18.22 -18.34
CA PHE A 60 -2.06 18.41 -17.71
C PHE A 60 -0.96 18.74 -18.75
N PRO A 61 -0.95 19.94 -19.35
CA PRO A 61 -0.09 20.29 -20.48
C PRO A 61 1.41 20.26 -20.13
N ASP A 62 1.79 20.66 -18.92
CA ASP A 62 3.18 20.62 -18.47
C ASP A 62 3.71 19.17 -18.39
N MET A 63 2.85 18.25 -17.96
CA MET A 63 3.18 16.82 -17.84
C MET A 63 3.25 16.17 -19.22
N ALA A 64 2.33 16.52 -20.13
CA ALA A 64 2.39 16.06 -21.52
C ALA A 64 3.67 16.55 -22.22
N ALA A 65 4.03 17.84 -22.06
CA ALA A 65 5.24 18.42 -22.63
C ALA A 65 6.52 17.78 -22.07
N PHE A 66 6.57 17.51 -20.76
CA PHE A 66 7.69 16.83 -20.12
C PHE A 66 7.85 15.39 -20.62
N THR A 67 6.74 14.65 -20.69
CA THR A 67 6.73 13.25 -21.16
C THR A 67 7.11 13.14 -22.63
N HIS A 68 6.74 14.12 -23.45
CA HIS A 68 7.16 14.18 -24.85
C HIS A 68 8.68 14.25 -25.06
N GLU A 69 9.42 14.95 -24.19
CA GLU A 69 10.90 14.98 -24.25
C GLU A 69 11.50 13.63 -23.83
N ALA A 70 10.87 12.93 -22.89
CA ALA A 70 11.26 11.57 -22.53
C ALA A 70 11.02 10.58 -23.68
N GLU A 71 9.84 10.63 -24.30
CA GLU A 71 9.47 9.80 -25.46
C GLU A 71 10.40 10.04 -26.65
N SER A 72 10.77 11.30 -26.87
CA SER A 72 11.74 11.71 -27.89
C SER A 72 13.11 11.05 -27.73
N LEU A 73 13.61 10.92 -26.50
CA LEU A 73 14.86 10.21 -26.20
C LEU A 73 14.68 8.70 -26.37
N LEU A 74 13.55 8.15 -25.92
CA LEU A 74 13.22 6.74 -26.07
C LEU A 74 13.06 6.32 -27.54
N ASP A 75 12.57 7.20 -28.41
CA ASP A 75 12.49 6.99 -29.87
C ASP A 75 13.89 6.80 -30.49
N GLU A 76 14.89 7.59 -30.11
CA GLU A 76 16.27 7.39 -30.60
C GLU A 76 16.87 6.07 -30.15
N LEU A 77 16.57 5.64 -28.92
CA LEU A 77 17.01 4.36 -28.37
C LEU A 77 16.31 3.20 -29.08
N ARG A 78 15.00 3.30 -29.31
CA ARG A 78 14.20 2.29 -30.03
C ARG A 78 14.67 2.12 -31.47
N ASP A 79 14.93 3.23 -32.15
CA ASP A 79 15.34 3.23 -33.56
C ASP A 79 16.85 2.89 -33.74
N GLY A 80 17.56 2.58 -32.66
CA GLY A 80 18.99 2.24 -32.68
C GLY A 80 19.92 3.40 -33.06
N ARG A 81 19.41 4.64 -33.08
CA ARG A 81 20.21 5.85 -33.35
C ARG A 81 21.15 6.20 -32.20
N ARG A 82 20.88 5.69 -31.00
CA ARG A 82 21.65 5.93 -29.77
C ARG A 82 21.83 4.64 -28.99
N ALA A 83 23.03 4.45 -28.44
CA ALA A 83 23.32 3.31 -27.57
C ALA A 83 22.77 3.56 -26.17
N ILE A 84 22.32 2.49 -25.50
CA ILE A 84 21.94 2.54 -24.08
C ILE A 84 23.22 2.48 -23.25
N ASP A 85 23.45 3.50 -22.44
CA ASP A 85 24.55 3.58 -21.48
C ASP A 85 24.07 3.98 -20.08
N GLY A 86 24.96 3.84 -19.08
CA GLY A 86 24.66 4.17 -17.69
C GLY A 86 24.12 5.60 -17.48
N PRO A 87 24.73 6.64 -18.08
CA PRO A 87 24.23 8.01 -18.02
C PRO A 87 22.81 8.20 -18.56
N ILE A 88 22.45 7.56 -19.67
CA ILE A 88 21.10 7.62 -20.24
C ILE A 88 20.09 6.93 -19.32
N ILE A 89 20.43 5.76 -18.77
CA ILE A 89 19.57 5.05 -17.80
C ILE A 89 19.33 5.92 -16.57
N GLU A 90 20.37 6.57 -16.03
CA GLU A 90 20.25 7.47 -14.89
C GLU A 90 19.36 8.69 -15.21
N LEU A 91 19.50 9.28 -16.40
CA LEU A 91 18.65 10.38 -16.85
C LEU A 91 17.17 9.97 -16.94
N LEU A 92 16.89 8.78 -17.49
CA LEU A 92 15.53 8.24 -17.60
C LEU A 92 14.94 7.88 -16.22
N LEU A 93 15.73 7.35 -15.29
CA LEU A 93 15.29 7.12 -13.90
C LEU A 93 14.92 8.43 -13.20
N ARG A 94 15.73 9.48 -13.34
CA ARG A 94 15.40 10.83 -12.83
C ARG A 94 14.14 11.40 -13.49
N THR A 95 13.87 11.03 -14.74
CA THR A 95 12.66 11.44 -15.46
C THR A 95 11.41 10.80 -14.86
N VAL A 96 11.48 9.51 -14.52
CA VAL A 96 10.41 8.81 -13.81
C VAL A 96 10.11 9.48 -12.46
N ASP A 97 11.13 9.88 -11.71
CA ASP A 97 10.95 10.59 -10.44
C ASP A 97 10.25 11.93 -10.59
N CYS A 98 10.71 12.70 -11.58
CA CYS A 98 10.13 13.99 -11.86
C CYS A 98 8.65 13.83 -12.24
N LEU A 99 8.30 12.82 -13.04
CA LEU A 99 6.91 12.50 -13.37
C LEU A 99 6.08 12.13 -12.14
N ARG A 100 6.60 11.27 -11.24
CA ARG A 100 5.92 10.97 -9.95
C ARG A 100 5.68 12.24 -9.13
N GLY A 101 6.69 13.08 -9.00
CA GLY A 101 6.56 14.36 -8.29
C GLY A 101 5.61 15.33 -8.99
N MET A 102 5.43 15.24 -10.31
CA MET A 102 4.40 16.00 -11.03
C MET A 102 3.00 15.47 -10.72
N PHE A 103 2.81 14.14 -10.62
CA PHE A 103 1.54 13.53 -10.20
C PHE A 103 1.14 13.92 -8.76
N ASP A 104 2.08 13.87 -7.80
CA ASP A 104 1.82 14.30 -6.42
C ASP A 104 1.40 15.78 -6.35
N ARG A 105 2.03 16.63 -7.17
CA ARG A 105 1.68 18.05 -7.28
C ARG A 105 0.33 18.26 -7.95
N ALA A 106 -0.02 17.46 -8.95
CA ALA A 106 -1.33 17.47 -9.58
C ALA A 106 -2.44 17.18 -8.55
N GLN A 107 -2.26 16.17 -7.71
CA GLN A 107 -3.22 15.77 -6.68
C GLN A 107 -3.36 16.81 -5.57
N THR A 108 -2.29 17.53 -5.25
CA THR A 108 -2.27 18.57 -4.21
C THR A 108 -2.57 19.98 -4.73
N GLY A 109 -2.87 20.13 -6.03
CA GLY A 109 -3.18 21.41 -6.68
C GLY A 109 -1.99 22.37 -6.79
N GLN A 110 -0.76 21.84 -6.73
CA GLN A 110 0.47 22.62 -6.88
C GLN A 110 0.90 22.75 -8.35
N PRO A 111 1.71 23.76 -8.72
CA PRO A 111 2.26 23.87 -10.07
C PRO A 111 3.09 22.64 -10.47
N LEU A 112 2.73 22.04 -11.61
CA LEU A 112 3.40 20.87 -12.17
C LEU A 112 4.84 21.17 -12.61
N ALA A 113 5.07 22.34 -13.21
CA ALA A 113 6.42 22.79 -13.54
C ALA A 113 7.15 23.35 -12.31
N ASN A 114 8.39 22.92 -12.11
CA ASN A 114 9.34 23.49 -11.15
C ASN A 114 10.75 23.57 -11.77
N ALA A 115 11.70 24.14 -11.03
CA ALA A 115 13.09 24.29 -11.47
C ALA A 115 13.75 22.95 -11.83
N GLU A 116 13.41 21.88 -11.12
CA GLU A 116 13.93 20.53 -11.38
C GLU A 116 13.38 19.95 -12.69
N SER A 117 12.06 20.03 -12.93
CA SER A 117 11.43 19.56 -14.17
C SER A 117 11.92 20.35 -15.37
N ASP A 118 12.15 21.66 -15.23
CA ASP A 118 12.70 22.49 -16.31
C ASP A 118 14.17 22.19 -16.60
N ASP A 119 14.96 21.85 -15.57
CA ASP A 119 16.34 21.42 -15.76
C ASP A 119 16.42 20.06 -16.44
N LEU A 120 15.60 19.09 -15.99
CA LEU A 120 15.57 17.77 -16.58
C LEU A 120 15.04 17.79 -18.02
N ARG A 121 14.02 18.61 -18.32
CA ARG A 121 13.53 18.82 -19.69
C ARG A 121 14.63 19.32 -20.61
N ARG A 122 15.49 20.24 -20.13
CA ARG A 122 16.66 20.72 -20.87
C ARG A 122 17.71 19.62 -21.07
N GLN A 123 17.96 18.78 -20.06
CA GLN A 123 18.88 17.65 -20.17
C GLN A 123 18.40 16.61 -21.19
N LEU A 124 17.09 16.28 -21.18
CA LEU A 124 16.46 15.37 -22.14
C LEU A 124 16.54 15.91 -23.58
N ALA A 125 16.15 17.16 -23.80
CA ALA A 125 16.24 17.77 -25.13
C ALA A 125 17.69 17.83 -25.64
N ALA A 126 18.64 18.21 -24.77
CA ALA A 126 20.06 18.23 -25.10
C ALA A 126 20.60 16.85 -25.46
N ALA A 127 20.11 15.79 -24.80
CA ALA A 127 20.47 14.41 -25.12
C ALA A 127 20.05 14.02 -26.55
N VAL A 128 18.95 14.57 -27.07
CA VAL A 128 18.43 14.34 -28.44
C VAL A 128 18.96 15.38 -29.44
N GLY A 129 19.92 16.23 -29.04
CA GLY A 129 20.47 17.29 -29.89
C GLY A 129 19.46 18.41 -30.23
N ARG A 130 18.40 18.55 -29.45
CA ARG A 130 17.38 19.60 -29.57
C ARG A 130 17.54 20.66 -28.49
N THR A 131 17.11 21.89 -28.77
CA THR A 131 16.81 22.87 -27.72
C THR A 131 15.41 22.60 -27.20
N ALA A 132 15.25 22.40 -25.89
CA ALA A 132 13.94 22.18 -25.28
C ALA A 132 12.97 23.28 -25.72
N SER A 133 11.85 22.90 -26.33
CA SER A 133 10.80 23.87 -26.66
C SER A 133 10.30 24.49 -25.37
N ALA A 134 10.09 25.82 -25.40
CA ALA A 134 9.29 26.45 -24.36
C ALA A 134 7.91 25.78 -24.34
N VAL A 135 7.37 25.52 -23.14
CA VAL A 135 5.98 25.07 -22.98
C VAL A 135 5.12 25.95 -23.89
N PRO A 136 4.24 25.40 -24.75
CA PRO A 136 3.25 26.22 -25.41
C PRO A 136 2.41 26.84 -24.28
N GLY A 137 2.67 28.11 -23.96
CA GLY A 137 1.65 28.92 -23.31
C GLY A 137 0.38 28.81 -24.14
N PRO A 138 -0.82 28.93 -23.53
CA PRO A 138 -2.08 28.65 -24.21
C PRO A 138 -2.08 29.40 -25.53
N THR A 139 -1.82 28.66 -26.59
CA THR A 139 -1.69 29.24 -27.90
C THR A 139 -3.13 29.39 -28.30
N ALA A 140 -3.60 30.63 -28.33
CA ALA A 140 -4.78 30.99 -29.09
C ALA A 140 -4.45 30.63 -30.54
N ALA A 141 -4.66 29.35 -30.88
CA ALA A 141 -4.75 28.89 -32.24
C ALA A 141 -5.83 29.76 -32.86
N ALA A 142 -5.47 30.46 -33.93
CA ALA A 142 -6.39 31.30 -34.68
C ALA A 142 -7.61 30.44 -35.04
N ALA A 143 -8.69 30.62 -34.28
CA ALA A 143 -9.96 30.01 -34.57
C ALA A 143 -10.36 30.54 -35.95
N SER A 144 -10.34 29.66 -36.95
CA SER A 144 -11.25 29.85 -38.07
C SER A 144 -12.64 29.87 -37.45
N THR A 145 -13.23 31.06 -37.31
CA THR A 145 -14.62 31.21 -36.87
C THR A 145 -15.53 30.72 -38.00
N ALA A 146 -15.54 29.40 -38.21
CA ALA A 146 -16.62 28.74 -38.92
C ALA A 146 -17.82 28.74 -37.96
N ASN A 147 -18.97 29.23 -38.41
CA ASN A 147 -20.20 29.24 -37.60
C ASN A 147 -20.82 27.84 -37.45
N GLY A 148 -20.09 26.80 -37.85
CA GLY A 148 -20.48 25.40 -37.74
C GLY A 148 -19.59 24.49 -38.56
N TRP A 149 -19.78 23.20 -38.39
CA TRP A 149 -19.03 22.11 -39.00
C TRP A 149 -19.97 21.04 -39.53
N ILE A 150 -19.62 20.47 -40.68
CA ILE A 150 -20.24 19.25 -41.22
C ILE A 150 -19.28 18.11 -40.92
N ILE A 151 -19.76 17.11 -40.20
CA ILE A 151 -19.01 15.93 -39.80
C ILE A 151 -19.63 14.72 -40.48
N GLU A 152 -18.89 14.05 -41.36
CA GLU A 152 -19.27 12.75 -41.90
C GLU A 152 -18.57 11.67 -41.09
N PHE A 153 -19.35 10.82 -40.44
CA PHE A 153 -18.86 9.75 -39.57
C PHE A 153 -19.39 8.40 -40.04
N ARG A 154 -18.49 7.51 -40.43
CA ARG A 154 -18.83 6.16 -40.92
C ARG A 154 -18.01 5.10 -40.17
N PRO A 155 -18.59 4.43 -39.16
CA PRO A 155 -17.98 3.27 -38.53
C PRO A 155 -17.63 2.13 -39.49
N HIS A 156 -16.55 1.43 -39.17
CA HIS A 156 -16.27 0.12 -39.73
C HIS A 156 -17.12 -0.94 -39.00
N ALA A 157 -17.31 -2.09 -39.65
CA ALA A 157 -18.28 -3.10 -39.18
C ALA A 157 -18.02 -3.59 -37.74
N GLY A 158 -16.75 -3.68 -37.34
CA GLY A 158 -16.32 -4.20 -36.03
C GLY A 158 -16.32 -3.18 -34.88
N MET A 159 -16.59 -1.89 -35.13
CA MET A 159 -16.45 -0.83 -34.12
C MET A 159 -17.30 -1.09 -32.85
N LEU A 160 -18.50 -1.66 -33.01
CA LEU A 160 -19.39 -1.97 -31.87
C LEU A 160 -18.84 -3.09 -30.97
N ALA A 161 -18.02 -3.99 -31.52
CA ALA A 161 -17.42 -5.08 -30.75
C ALA A 161 -16.40 -4.56 -29.71
N GLY A 162 -15.82 -3.39 -29.95
CA GLY A 162 -14.95 -2.69 -29.00
C GLY A 162 -15.70 -1.98 -27.86
N GLY A 163 -17.04 -2.06 -27.82
CA GLY A 163 -17.88 -1.36 -26.85
C GLY A 163 -18.10 0.13 -27.15
N ASN A 164 -17.67 0.59 -28.34
CA ASN A 164 -17.86 1.95 -28.81
C ASN A 164 -19.32 2.17 -29.22
N ASP A 165 -19.98 3.19 -28.67
CA ASP A 165 -21.36 3.56 -29.00
C ASP A 165 -21.40 4.94 -29.67
N PRO A 166 -21.75 5.02 -30.98
CA PRO A 166 -21.88 6.29 -31.70
C PRO A 166 -22.76 7.34 -31.02
N LEU A 167 -23.80 6.92 -30.28
CA LEU A 167 -24.68 7.87 -29.60
C LEU A 167 -23.96 8.65 -28.50
N ARG A 168 -22.92 8.07 -27.89
CA ARG A 168 -22.10 8.76 -26.89
C ARG A 168 -21.26 9.87 -27.53
N LEU A 169 -20.67 9.60 -28.69
CA LEU A 169 -19.93 10.61 -29.47
C LEU A 169 -20.83 11.79 -29.84
N PHE A 170 -22.09 11.51 -30.19
CA PHE A 170 -23.06 12.57 -30.51
C PHE A 170 -23.46 13.37 -29.27
N GLY A 171 -23.51 12.74 -28.10
CA GLY A 171 -23.71 13.41 -26.81
C GLY A 171 -22.61 14.45 -26.54
N GLU A 172 -21.35 14.06 -26.67
CA GLU A 172 -20.19 14.94 -26.51
C GLU A 172 -20.19 16.09 -27.53
N LEU A 173 -20.51 15.81 -28.80
CA LEU A 173 -20.64 16.86 -29.82
C LEU A 173 -21.77 17.85 -29.53
N ALA A 174 -22.87 17.40 -28.92
CA ALA A 174 -23.98 18.26 -28.54
C ALA A 174 -23.64 19.19 -27.35
N GLU A 175 -22.59 18.89 -26.57
CA GLU A 175 -22.07 19.83 -25.57
C GLU A 175 -21.26 20.97 -26.21
N LEU A 176 -20.64 20.72 -27.37
CA LEU A 176 -19.84 21.70 -28.11
C LEU A 176 -20.69 22.68 -28.94
N GLY A 177 -21.98 22.41 -29.13
CA GLY A 177 -22.89 23.26 -29.90
C GLY A 177 -24.24 22.59 -30.24
N SER A 178 -25.06 23.26 -31.04
CA SER A 178 -26.33 22.70 -31.49
C SER A 178 -26.09 21.71 -32.63
N LEU A 179 -26.36 20.43 -32.36
CA LEU A 179 -26.10 19.30 -33.25
C LEU A 179 -27.38 18.84 -33.98
N SER A 180 -27.33 18.75 -35.31
CA SER A 180 -28.30 18.04 -36.14
C SER A 180 -27.70 16.72 -36.61
N VAL A 181 -28.48 15.65 -36.59
CA VAL A 181 -28.02 14.29 -36.89
C VAL A 181 -28.88 13.66 -37.99
N GLU A 182 -28.25 13.23 -39.08
CA GLU A 182 -28.89 12.51 -40.18
C GLU A 182 -28.22 11.14 -40.37
N ALA A 183 -29.01 10.06 -40.30
CA ALA A 183 -28.51 8.70 -40.50
C ALA A 183 -28.46 8.34 -42.00
N GLN A 184 -27.32 7.83 -42.44
CA GLN A 184 -27.08 7.29 -43.78
C GLN A 184 -27.26 5.76 -43.75
N LEU A 185 -28.22 5.27 -44.54
CA LEU A 185 -28.63 3.86 -44.56
C LEU A 185 -28.11 3.10 -45.80
N ASP A 186 -27.16 3.67 -46.54
CA ASP A 186 -26.68 3.15 -47.83
C ASP A 186 -25.98 1.78 -47.72
N ARG A 187 -25.44 1.44 -46.55
CA ARG A 187 -24.74 0.17 -46.29
C ARG A 187 -25.62 -0.88 -45.58
N VAL A 188 -26.89 -0.58 -45.29
CA VAL A 188 -27.77 -1.53 -44.59
C VAL A 188 -28.17 -2.65 -45.55
N PRO A 189 -27.75 -3.91 -45.30
CA PRO A 189 -28.10 -5.03 -46.17
C PRO A 189 -29.58 -5.42 -46.00
N ALA A 190 -30.07 -6.27 -46.90
CA ALA A 190 -31.38 -6.89 -46.73
C ALA A 190 -31.43 -7.70 -45.42
N LEU A 191 -32.61 -7.83 -44.81
CA LEU A 191 -32.78 -8.42 -43.48
C LEU A 191 -32.19 -9.83 -43.33
N ASN A 192 -32.14 -10.60 -44.42
CA ASN A 192 -31.56 -11.95 -44.45
C ASN A 192 -30.02 -11.99 -44.46
N ALA A 193 -29.37 -10.87 -44.73
CA ALA A 193 -27.91 -10.71 -44.79
C ALA A 193 -27.40 -9.69 -43.75
N LEU A 194 -28.26 -9.28 -42.81
CA LEU A 194 -27.93 -8.34 -41.75
C LEU A 194 -27.37 -9.10 -40.55
N GLU A 195 -26.13 -8.81 -40.18
CA GLU A 195 -25.52 -9.32 -38.96
C GLU A 195 -25.75 -8.34 -37.79
N PRO A 196 -26.52 -8.68 -36.75
CA PRO A 196 -26.86 -7.74 -35.69
C PRO A 196 -25.68 -7.18 -34.87
N SER A 197 -24.51 -7.83 -34.93
CA SER A 197 -23.30 -7.39 -34.23
C SER A 197 -22.44 -6.39 -35.01
N GLU A 198 -22.75 -6.11 -36.27
CA GLU A 198 -21.98 -5.19 -37.12
C GLU A 198 -22.64 -3.81 -37.27
N CYS A 199 -21.82 -2.76 -37.41
CA CYS A 199 -22.32 -1.42 -37.73
C CYS A 199 -22.40 -1.19 -39.24
N TYR A 200 -23.63 -1.02 -39.75
CA TYR A 200 -23.90 -0.66 -41.15
C TYR A 200 -24.37 0.80 -41.34
N LEU A 201 -24.53 1.54 -40.25
CA LEU A 201 -25.03 2.91 -40.29
C LEU A 201 -23.87 3.90 -40.45
N GLY A 202 -24.07 4.91 -41.29
CA GLY A 202 -23.24 6.12 -41.29
C GLY A 202 -24.05 7.30 -40.77
N TRP A 203 -23.39 8.41 -40.45
CA TRP A 203 -24.05 9.63 -40.03
C TRP A 203 -23.42 10.86 -40.68
N ARG A 204 -24.28 11.81 -41.02
CA ARG A 204 -23.91 13.18 -41.32
C ARG A 204 -24.39 14.04 -40.16
N LEU A 205 -23.47 14.75 -39.52
CA LEU A 205 -23.73 15.58 -38.36
C LEU A 205 -23.46 17.03 -38.74
N GLU A 206 -24.38 17.93 -38.42
CA GLU A 206 -24.20 19.37 -38.60
C GLU A 206 -24.13 20.02 -37.23
N LEU A 207 -22.93 20.45 -36.84
CA LEU A 207 -22.66 21.07 -35.55
C LEU A 207 -22.58 22.58 -35.73
N THR A 208 -23.57 23.31 -35.22
CA THR A 208 -23.57 24.78 -35.20
C THR A 208 -23.04 25.29 -33.86
N GLY A 209 -21.91 25.99 -33.87
CA GLY A 209 -21.20 26.38 -32.66
C GLY A 209 -19.88 27.08 -32.95
N THR A 210 -19.20 27.53 -31.90
CA THR A 210 -17.88 28.19 -31.98
C THR A 210 -16.72 27.23 -31.70
N ALA A 211 -17.00 25.94 -31.56
CA ALA A 211 -16.01 24.91 -31.32
C ALA A 211 -14.97 24.86 -32.45
N GLY A 212 -13.69 24.81 -32.07
CA GLY A 212 -12.59 24.64 -33.02
C GLY A 212 -12.53 23.21 -33.56
N ARG A 213 -11.91 23.04 -34.74
CA ARG A 213 -11.74 21.72 -35.40
C ARG A 213 -11.12 20.67 -34.48
N ASP A 214 -10.10 21.07 -33.71
CA ASP A 214 -9.34 20.15 -32.85
C ASP A 214 -10.19 19.65 -31.68
N ALA A 215 -11.10 20.47 -31.14
CA ALA A 215 -12.04 20.06 -30.11
C ALA A 215 -13.06 19.04 -30.65
N ILE A 216 -13.45 19.17 -31.91
CA ILE A 216 -14.35 18.22 -32.58
C ILE A 216 -13.61 16.92 -32.90
N ALA A 217 -12.37 17.01 -33.39
CA ALA A 217 -11.54 15.84 -33.69
C ALA A 217 -11.29 15.00 -32.42
N ALA A 218 -11.01 15.65 -31.29
CA ALA A 218 -10.76 15.00 -30.00
C ALA A 218 -11.91 14.08 -29.53
N VAL A 219 -13.16 14.39 -29.91
CA VAL A 219 -14.31 13.51 -29.60
C VAL A 219 -14.15 12.14 -30.28
N PHE A 220 -13.46 12.06 -31.41
CA PHE A 220 -13.29 10.85 -32.22
C PHE A 220 -11.94 10.15 -32.04
N ASP A 221 -11.02 10.67 -31.23
CA ASP A 221 -9.67 10.08 -31.05
C ASP A 221 -9.71 8.61 -30.60
N TRP A 222 -10.69 8.25 -29.77
CA TRP A 222 -10.89 6.90 -29.24
C TRP A 222 -11.34 5.87 -30.28
N VAL A 223 -11.79 6.33 -31.45
CA VAL A 223 -12.30 5.51 -32.55
C VAL A 223 -11.44 5.67 -33.81
N GLU A 224 -10.25 6.27 -33.65
CA GLU A 224 -9.26 6.45 -34.70
C GLU A 224 -8.76 5.08 -35.20
N GLY A 225 -8.92 4.83 -36.50
CA GLY A 225 -8.61 3.54 -37.13
C GLY A 225 -9.79 2.55 -37.20
N GLU A 226 -10.92 2.83 -36.54
CA GLU A 226 -12.16 2.03 -36.61
C GLU A 226 -13.32 2.75 -37.32
N CYS A 227 -13.09 3.94 -37.86
CA CYS A 227 -14.06 4.71 -38.62
C CYS A 227 -13.42 5.54 -39.74
N ASP A 228 -14.23 5.89 -40.74
CA ASP A 228 -13.92 6.95 -41.70
C ASP A 228 -14.56 8.25 -41.21
N LEU A 229 -13.72 9.25 -40.91
CA LEU A 229 -14.15 10.55 -40.38
C LEU A 229 -13.74 11.70 -41.32
N ARG A 230 -14.67 12.59 -41.63
CA ARG A 230 -14.41 13.86 -42.34
C ARG A 230 -15.05 15.01 -41.60
N ILE A 231 -14.30 16.10 -41.40
CA ILE A 231 -14.75 17.30 -40.69
C ILE A 231 -14.48 18.51 -41.60
N GLU A 232 -15.54 19.15 -42.09
CA GLU A 232 -15.48 20.29 -43.01
C GLU A 232 -16.18 21.52 -42.42
N PRO A 233 -15.63 22.74 -42.58
CA PRO A 233 -16.27 23.95 -42.06
C PRO A 233 -17.50 24.33 -42.89
N MET A 234 -18.59 24.74 -42.23
CA MET A 234 -19.75 25.34 -42.88
C MET A 234 -19.38 26.76 -43.34
N SER A 235 -19.00 26.91 -44.61
CA SER A 235 -18.73 28.25 -45.18
C SER A 235 -20.00 29.11 -45.14
N ALA A 236 -19.90 30.32 -44.58
CA ALA A 236 -20.92 31.34 -44.75
C ALA A 236 -20.99 31.71 -46.25
N ALA A 237 -22.14 31.48 -46.88
CA ALA A 237 -22.39 31.99 -48.21
C ALA A 237 -22.27 33.52 -48.20
N ALA A 238 -21.39 34.04 -49.03
CA ALA A 238 -21.18 35.46 -49.23
C ALA A 238 -22.51 36.13 -49.63
N SER A 239 -23.06 36.97 -48.74
CA SER A 239 -24.05 37.97 -49.15
C SER A 239 -23.29 39.19 -49.65
N SER A 240 -23.16 39.28 -50.98
CA SER A 240 -22.66 40.45 -51.69
C SER A 240 -23.57 41.65 -51.47
N VAL A 241 -23.04 42.76 -50.97
CA VAL A 241 -23.64 44.09 -51.18
C VAL A 241 -22.53 45.10 -51.44
N GLU A 242 -22.51 45.62 -52.67
CA GLU A 242 -21.76 46.81 -53.09
C GLU A 242 -22.22 48.08 -52.32
N PRO A 243 -21.36 49.09 -52.21
CA PRO A 243 -21.38 50.05 -51.11
C PRO A 243 -22.23 51.30 -51.38
N THR A 244 -22.87 51.82 -50.33
CA THR A 244 -23.17 53.26 -50.20
C THR A 244 -23.07 53.72 -48.74
N LEU A 245 -22.15 54.67 -48.53
CA LEU A 245 -21.99 55.56 -47.37
C LEU A 245 -23.17 56.58 -47.30
N PRO A 246 -23.22 57.50 -46.31
CA PRO A 246 -23.35 57.30 -44.86
C PRO A 246 -24.40 58.28 -44.24
N ALA A 247 -24.77 58.15 -42.95
CA ALA A 247 -25.01 59.30 -42.05
C ALA A 247 -25.40 58.88 -40.62
N LYS A 248 -24.84 59.64 -39.67
CA LYS A 248 -25.09 59.68 -38.23
C LYS A 248 -26.55 60.04 -37.89
N ASP A 249 -27.06 59.54 -36.76
CA ASP A 249 -27.20 60.30 -35.50
C ASP A 249 -28.00 59.52 -34.42
N ILE A 250 -27.49 59.60 -33.17
CA ILE A 250 -28.14 59.80 -31.86
C ILE A 250 -29.34 58.90 -31.46
N ASP A 251 -29.22 58.15 -30.36
CA ASP A 251 -29.79 58.47 -29.03
C ASP A 251 -30.37 57.30 -28.18
N VAL A 252 -30.22 57.49 -26.86
CA VAL A 252 -30.91 56.93 -25.66
C VAL A 252 -30.95 55.42 -25.32
N ALA A 253 -30.54 55.18 -24.07
CA ALA A 253 -30.87 54.10 -23.10
C ALA A 253 -32.40 53.76 -22.99
N PRO A 254 -32.90 52.82 -22.14
CA PRO A 254 -32.29 52.21 -20.94
C PRO A 254 -32.54 50.70 -20.65
N ALA A 255 -31.75 50.20 -19.68
CA ALA A 255 -32.00 49.27 -18.55
C ALA A 255 -33.37 48.49 -18.47
N PRO A 256 -33.43 47.27 -17.86
CA PRO A 256 -32.89 47.05 -16.52
C PRO A 256 -32.28 45.68 -16.17
N THR A 257 -31.49 45.78 -15.10
CA THR A 257 -30.90 44.76 -14.23
C THR A 257 -31.93 44.07 -13.33
N MET A 258 -31.65 42.83 -12.93
CA MET A 258 -31.65 42.41 -11.52
C MET A 258 -30.75 41.17 -11.30
N PRO A 259 -30.25 40.95 -10.06
CA PRO A 259 -29.00 40.25 -9.75
C PRO A 259 -29.21 38.89 -9.07
N SER A 260 -28.19 38.03 -9.08
CA SER A 260 -28.03 36.99 -8.07
C SER A 260 -26.56 36.81 -7.73
N GLY A 261 -26.23 37.10 -6.47
CA GLY A 261 -24.91 36.90 -5.89
C GLY A 261 -24.74 35.47 -5.40
N ALA A 262 -23.58 34.90 -5.69
CA ALA A 262 -23.12 33.61 -5.20
C ALA A 262 -22.63 33.70 -3.73
N PRO A 263 -22.84 32.67 -2.90
CA PRO A 263 -22.01 32.44 -1.74
C PRO A 263 -20.86 31.46 -2.07
N LYS A 264 -19.67 31.79 -1.56
CA LYS A 264 -18.46 30.97 -1.55
C LYS A 264 -18.64 29.77 -0.61
N ASN A 265 -18.22 28.58 -1.03
CA ASN A 265 -18.03 27.42 -0.17
C ASN A 265 -16.54 27.11 0.04
N THR A 266 -16.21 26.90 1.31
CA THR A 266 -14.96 26.41 1.90
C THR A 266 -14.76 24.92 1.55
N PRO A 267 -13.52 24.39 1.42
CA PRO A 267 -13.33 22.97 1.08
C PRO A 267 -13.60 22.09 2.29
N ALA A 268 -14.43 21.05 2.10
CA ALA A 268 -14.59 19.94 3.03
C ALA A 268 -13.50 18.89 2.78
N SER A 269 -12.99 18.31 3.86
CA SER A 269 -12.06 17.18 3.85
C SER A 269 -12.69 15.95 3.18
N SER A 270 -12.11 15.50 2.07
CA SER A 270 -12.43 14.21 1.47
C SER A 270 -11.91 13.09 2.37
N ASN A 271 -12.83 12.26 2.88
CA ASN A 271 -12.49 10.94 3.36
C ASN A 271 -12.13 10.09 2.13
N ASP A 272 -10.86 9.70 2.08
CA ASP A 272 -10.29 8.83 1.05
C ASP A 272 -10.98 7.45 1.12
N ALA A 273 -11.88 7.18 0.16
CA ALA A 273 -12.54 5.90 0.02
C ALA A 273 -11.61 4.98 -0.79
N GLY A 274 -10.63 4.37 -0.11
CA GLY A 274 -9.69 3.44 -0.73
C GLY A 274 -10.41 2.27 -1.41
N SER A 275 -10.25 2.16 -2.72
CA SER A 275 -10.66 0.99 -3.51
C SER A 275 -9.73 -0.19 -3.21
N VAL A 276 -10.26 -1.41 -3.20
CA VAL A 276 -9.48 -2.65 -3.04
C VAL A 276 -9.75 -3.51 -4.26
N ARG A 277 -8.71 -3.79 -5.04
CA ARG A 277 -8.79 -4.66 -6.22
C ARG A 277 -8.77 -6.12 -5.78
N VAL A 278 -9.82 -6.86 -6.09
CA VAL A 278 -10.03 -8.24 -5.64
C VAL A 278 -9.96 -9.17 -6.84
N GLY A 279 -9.18 -10.25 -6.74
CA GLY A 279 -9.18 -11.30 -7.76
C GLY A 279 -10.53 -12.00 -7.85
N ILE A 280 -10.99 -12.31 -9.07
CA ILE A 280 -12.29 -12.93 -9.35
C ILE A 280 -12.42 -14.28 -8.61
N ASP A 281 -11.36 -15.09 -8.59
CA ASP A 281 -11.34 -16.40 -7.91
C ASP A 281 -11.67 -16.32 -6.40
N LYS A 282 -11.27 -15.21 -5.75
CA LYS A 282 -11.54 -14.98 -4.32
C LYS A 282 -13.01 -14.61 -4.08
N ILE A 283 -13.64 -13.95 -5.04
CA ILE A 283 -15.07 -13.62 -5.02
C ILE A 283 -15.89 -14.89 -5.21
N ASP A 284 -15.54 -15.72 -6.18
CA ASP A 284 -16.23 -16.99 -6.45
C ASP A 284 -16.16 -17.94 -5.25
N SER A 285 -14.98 -18.04 -4.62
CA SER A 285 -14.79 -18.83 -3.38
C SER A 285 -15.69 -18.35 -2.23
N LEU A 286 -15.96 -17.04 -2.12
CA LEU A 286 -16.91 -16.53 -1.12
C LEU A 286 -18.36 -16.84 -1.47
N ILE A 287 -18.73 -16.78 -2.74
CA ILE A 287 -20.07 -17.10 -3.21
C ILE A 287 -20.41 -18.56 -2.89
N ASP A 288 -19.48 -19.47 -3.19
CA ASP A 288 -19.61 -20.90 -2.85
C ASP A 288 -19.79 -21.09 -1.34
N LEU A 289 -19.00 -20.39 -0.53
CA LEU A 289 -19.05 -20.51 0.92
C LEU A 289 -20.31 -19.95 1.55
N VAL A 290 -20.83 -18.84 1.02
CA VAL A 290 -22.15 -18.31 1.40
C VAL A 290 -23.23 -19.34 1.06
N GLY A 291 -23.11 -20.03 -0.07
CA GLY A 291 -23.97 -21.17 -0.42
C GLY A 291 -23.92 -22.29 0.63
N GLU A 292 -22.72 -22.71 1.05
CA GLU A 292 -22.54 -23.74 2.09
C GLU A 292 -23.04 -23.31 3.48
N LEU A 293 -22.91 -22.03 3.84
CA LEU A 293 -23.45 -21.45 5.06
C LEU A 293 -24.98 -21.44 5.07
N VAL A 294 -25.62 -21.08 3.96
CA VAL A 294 -27.09 -21.11 3.81
C VAL A 294 -27.63 -22.54 3.94
N ILE A 295 -26.93 -23.53 3.37
CA ILE A 295 -27.28 -24.95 3.52
C ILE A 295 -27.17 -25.38 4.99
N THR A 296 -26.10 -24.96 5.67
CA THR A 296 -25.86 -25.31 7.09
C THR A 296 -26.90 -24.65 8.01
N GLN A 297 -27.27 -23.39 7.75
CA GLN A 297 -28.35 -22.69 8.46
C GLN A 297 -29.70 -23.39 8.25
N ALA A 298 -30.03 -23.77 7.02
CA ALA A 298 -31.26 -24.50 6.70
C ALA A 298 -31.31 -25.88 7.39
N MET A 299 -30.17 -26.56 7.52
CA MET A 299 -30.05 -27.80 8.29
C MET A 299 -30.27 -27.56 9.79
N LEU A 300 -29.75 -26.46 10.34
CA LEU A 300 -29.93 -26.10 11.75
C LEU A 300 -31.36 -25.64 12.08
N ASP A 301 -32.07 -24.99 11.15
CA ASP A 301 -33.48 -24.59 11.31
C ASP A 301 -34.45 -25.78 11.46
N GLN A 302 -34.07 -26.97 10.99
CA GLN A 302 -34.86 -28.20 11.16
C GLN A 302 -34.91 -28.70 12.61
N PHE A 303 -34.12 -28.12 13.53
CA PHE A 303 -34.06 -28.50 14.94
C PHE A 303 -34.92 -27.62 15.87
N ARG A 304 -35.83 -26.80 15.34
CA ARG A 304 -36.66 -25.86 16.14
C ARG A 304 -37.78 -26.50 16.98
N GLU A 305 -38.12 -27.76 16.77
CA GLU A 305 -39.19 -28.45 17.51
C GLU A 305 -38.74 -29.81 18.06
N ASP A 306 -38.85 -29.99 19.38
CA ASP A 306 -38.54 -31.17 20.21
C ASP A 306 -37.08 -31.69 20.22
N PHE A 307 -36.45 -31.57 21.40
CA PHE A 307 -35.10 -32.05 21.71
C PHE A 307 -35.11 -33.50 22.22
N ASP A 308 -34.54 -34.42 21.44
CA ASP A 308 -34.15 -35.77 21.89
C ASP A 308 -32.62 -35.95 21.79
N SER A 309 -32.08 -36.85 22.59
CA SER A 309 -30.67 -37.26 22.65
C SER A 309 -30.03 -37.54 21.29
N THR A 310 -30.77 -38.15 20.34
CA THR A 310 -30.30 -38.41 18.97
C THR A 310 -30.16 -37.12 18.15
N ARG A 311 -31.05 -36.16 18.34
CA ARG A 311 -31.02 -34.85 17.65
C ARG A 311 -29.93 -33.95 18.22
N LEU A 312 -29.56 -34.13 19.48
CA LEU A 312 -28.48 -33.38 20.13
C LEU A 312 -27.11 -33.70 19.51
N ALA A 313 -26.86 -34.95 19.14
CA ALA A 313 -25.64 -35.35 18.41
C ALA A 313 -25.60 -34.75 16.99
N LEU A 314 -26.74 -34.76 16.29
CA LEU A 314 -26.85 -34.15 14.96
C LEU A 314 -26.67 -32.62 15.01
N LEU A 315 -27.20 -31.96 16.03
CA LEU A 315 -27.00 -30.53 16.28
C LEU A 315 -25.53 -30.21 16.55
N GLN A 316 -24.84 -31.00 17.37
CA GLN A 316 -23.39 -30.84 17.61
C GLN A 316 -22.59 -30.99 16.32
N GLN A 317 -22.94 -31.97 15.46
CA GLN A 317 -22.33 -32.12 14.15
C GLN A 317 -22.59 -30.91 13.24
N GLY A 318 -23.83 -30.39 13.24
CA GLY A 318 -24.20 -29.19 12.49
C GLY A 318 -23.49 -27.93 12.96
N LEU A 319 -23.37 -27.73 14.27
CA LEU A 319 -22.60 -26.63 14.87
C LEU A 319 -21.10 -26.75 14.56
N ALA A 320 -20.53 -27.95 14.59
CA ALA A 320 -19.15 -28.18 14.20
C ALA A 320 -18.92 -27.90 12.70
N GLN A 321 -19.89 -28.21 11.85
CA GLN A 321 -19.84 -27.88 10.42
C GLN A 321 -19.98 -26.38 10.17
N LEU A 322 -20.89 -25.71 10.88
CA LEU A 322 -21.02 -24.25 10.86
C LEU A 322 -19.69 -23.59 11.27
N ALA A 323 -19.08 -24.03 12.37
CA ALA A 323 -17.79 -23.50 12.83
C ALA A 323 -16.68 -23.67 11.78
N ARG A 324 -16.64 -24.81 11.06
CA ARG A 324 -15.70 -24.99 9.94
C ARG A 324 -15.98 -24.03 8.80
N HIS A 325 -17.22 -23.91 8.33
CA HIS A 325 -17.56 -23.01 7.23
C HIS A 325 -17.31 -21.54 7.60
N THR A 326 -17.62 -21.12 8.85
CA THR A 326 -17.32 -19.77 9.34
C THR A 326 -15.81 -19.51 9.35
N ARG A 327 -14.98 -20.49 9.72
CA ARG A 327 -13.52 -20.36 9.65
C ARG A 327 -13.02 -20.21 8.22
N THR A 328 -13.51 -21.04 7.29
CA THR A 328 -13.16 -20.92 5.88
C THR A 328 -13.64 -19.58 5.31
N LEU A 329 -14.79 -19.04 5.77
CA LEU A 329 -15.30 -17.73 5.35
C LEU A 329 -14.33 -16.64 5.77
N GLN A 330 -13.90 -16.71 7.03
CA GLN A 330 -12.92 -15.78 7.55
C GLN A 330 -11.61 -15.84 6.73
N GLU A 331 -11.10 -17.03 6.41
CA GLU A 331 -9.90 -17.21 5.58
C GLU A 331 -10.08 -16.63 4.17
N SER A 332 -11.21 -16.88 3.50
CA SER A 332 -11.50 -16.34 2.17
C SER A 332 -11.68 -14.82 2.16
N VAL A 333 -12.39 -14.25 3.15
CA VAL A 333 -12.53 -12.79 3.31
C VAL A 333 -11.18 -12.15 3.60
N MET A 334 -10.33 -12.78 4.41
CA MET A 334 -8.96 -12.31 4.63
C MET A 334 -8.19 -12.27 3.31
N GLY A 335 -8.33 -13.30 2.47
CA GLY A 335 -7.71 -13.38 1.14
C GLY A 335 -8.00 -12.15 0.25
N ILE A 336 -9.20 -11.57 0.35
CA ILE A 336 -9.58 -10.36 -0.42
C ILE A 336 -8.67 -9.16 -0.11
N ARG A 337 -8.25 -9.02 1.15
CA ARG A 337 -7.45 -7.89 1.63
C ARG A 337 -5.95 -8.06 1.39
N MET A 338 -5.54 -9.24 0.92
CA MET A 338 -4.14 -9.56 0.70
C MET A 338 -3.62 -8.95 -0.59
N LEU A 339 -2.43 -8.39 -0.51
CA LEU A 339 -1.65 -7.83 -1.61
C LEU A 339 -0.27 -8.51 -1.64
N PRO A 340 0.31 -8.73 -2.83
CA PRO A 340 1.64 -9.32 -2.94
C PRO A 340 2.72 -8.41 -2.34
N ILE A 341 3.66 -9.01 -1.59
CA ILE A 341 4.81 -8.29 -1.01
C ILE A 341 5.72 -7.68 -2.08
N GLY A 342 5.65 -8.19 -3.32
CA GLY A 342 6.33 -7.68 -4.50
C GLY A 342 6.23 -6.15 -4.67
N SER A 343 5.07 -5.57 -4.36
CA SER A 343 4.86 -4.12 -4.36
C SER A 343 5.85 -3.35 -3.46
N VAL A 344 6.21 -3.92 -2.30
CA VAL A 344 7.24 -3.36 -1.42
C VAL A 344 8.63 -3.67 -1.98
N PHE A 345 8.83 -4.87 -2.51
CA PHE A 345 10.12 -5.35 -3.00
C PHE A 345 10.62 -4.56 -4.24
N ASN A 346 9.71 -4.14 -5.11
CA ASN A 346 10.02 -3.38 -6.33
C ASN A 346 10.78 -2.08 -6.10
N ARG A 347 10.75 -1.53 -4.87
CA ARG A 347 11.48 -0.30 -4.49
C ARG A 347 12.95 -0.56 -4.12
N PHE A 348 13.31 -1.80 -3.77
CA PHE A 348 14.66 -2.13 -3.28
C PHE A 348 15.74 -2.14 -4.37
N PRO A 349 15.53 -2.60 -5.61
CA PRO A 349 16.59 -2.60 -6.63
C PRO A 349 17.21 -1.21 -6.81
N ARG A 350 16.39 -0.17 -6.81
CA ARG A 350 16.85 1.22 -6.88
C ARG A 350 17.56 1.67 -5.61
N LEU A 351 16.95 1.45 -4.44
CA LEU A 351 17.57 1.81 -3.16
C LEU A 351 18.96 1.17 -3.00
N VAL A 352 19.09 -0.10 -3.39
CA VAL A 352 20.35 -0.86 -3.36
C VAL A 352 21.35 -0.23 -4.32
N ARG A 353 20.95 0.09 -5.56
CA ARG A 353 21.82 0.74 -6.55
C ARG A 353 22.36 2.09 -6.05
N ASP A 354 21.48 2.95 -5.53
CA ASP A 354 21.85 4.27 -5.03
C ASP A 354 22.81 4.19 -3.82
N LEU A 355 22.54 3.28 -2.88
CA LEU A 355 23.42 3.04 -1.73
C LEU A 355 24.75 2.41 -2.13
N SER A 356 24.73 1.49 -3.10
CA SER A 356 25.93 0.84 -3.64
C SER A 356 26.88 1.86 -4.26
N GLN A 357 26.36 2.79 -5.06
CA GLN A 357 27.13 3.89 -5.65
C GLN A 357 27.66 4.85 -4.59
N LYS A 358 26.81 5.29 -3.65
CA LYS A 358 27.18 6.24 -2.59
C LYS A 358 28.28 5.71 -1.67
N LEU A 359 28.25 4.41 -1.36
CA LEU A 359 29.20 3.77 -0.45
C LEU A 359 30.37 3.09 -1.16
N GLY A 360 30.40 3.09 -2.50
CA GLY A 360 31.46 2.45 -3.29
C GLY A 360 31.50 0.92 -3.11
N LYS A 361 30.35 0.28 -2.91
CA LYS A 361 30.22 -1.18 -2.77
C LYS A 361 29.65 -1.76 -4.06
N GLN A 362 29.85 -3.06 -4.28
CA GLN A 362 29.17 -3.80 -5.36
C GLN A 362 28.21 -4.77 -4.71
N VAL A 363 26.92 -4.67 -5.03
CA VAL A 363 25.86 -5.47 -4.41
C VAL A 363 24.99 -6.10 -5.48
N LYS A 364 24.78 -7.41 -5.36
CA LYS A 364 23.78 -8.17 -6.11
C LYS A 364 22.55 -8.39 -5.23
N LEU A 365 21.38 -7.99 -5.72
CA LEU A 365 20.10 -8.18 -5.05
C LEU A 365 19.40 -9.43 -5.60
N ASP A 366 19.09 -10.39 -4.74
CA ASP A 366 18.26 -11.56 -5.09
C ASP A 366 16.92 -11.44 -4.34
N MET A 367 15.80 -11.43 -5.05
CA MET A 367 14.46 -11.38 -4.45
C MET A 367 13.72 -12.68 -4.71
N VAL A 368 13.18 -13.30 -3.66
CA VAL A 368 12.49 -14.59 -3.72
C VAL A 368 11.14 -14.47 -3.02
N GLY A 369 10.09 -15.01 -3.64
CA GLY A 369 8.76 -15.04 -3.03
C GLY A 369 8.00 -13.72 -3.09
N GLU A 370 8.22 -12.90 -4.12
CA GLU A 370 7.50 -11.64 -4.37
C GLU A 370 5.96 -11.79 -4.43
N HIS A 371 5.48 -12.99 -4.78
CA HIS A 371 4.06 -13.33 -4.87
C HIS A 371 3.44 -13.65 -3.50
N THR A 372 4.24 -13.65 -2.43
CA THR A 372 3.77 -13.89 -1.06
C THR A 372 2.77 -12.81 -0.66
N GLU A 373 1.58 -13.23 -0.24
CA GLU A 373 0.43 -12.38 0.01
C GLU A 373 0.41 -11.87 1.47
N LEU A 374 0.36 -10.55 1.68
CA LEU A 374 0.23 -9.90 3.00
C LEU A 374 -0.98 -8.97 3.06
N ASP A 375 -1.53 -8.77 4.25
CA ASP A 375 -2.60 -7.80 4.49
C ASP A 375 -2.15 -6.37 4.14
N LYS A 376 -2.98 -5.59 3.44
CA LYS A 376 -2.68 -4.19 3.04
C LYS A 376 -2.13 -3.34 4.18
N THR A 377 -2.70 -3.40 5.38
CA THR A 377 -2.22 -2.58 6.51
C THR A 377 -0.89 -3.05 7.07
N VAL A 378 -0.61 -4.35 6.99
CA VAL A 378 0.71 -4.90 7.34
C VAL A 378 1.73 -4.50 6.29
N LEU A 379 1.36 -4.56 5.01
CA LEU A 379 2.20 -4.22 3.86
C LEU A 379 2.64 -2.74 3.87
N GLU A 380 1.73 -1.81 4.18
CA GLU A 380 2.05 -0.38 4.30
C GLU A 380 3.02 -0.11 5.44
N LYS A 381 2.86 -0.80 6.58
CA LYS A 381 3.67 -0.60 7.79
C LYS A 381 5.01 -1.35 7.78
N ILE A 382 5.11 -2.48 7.07
CA ILE A 382 6.33 -3.30 7.03
C ILE A 382 7.42 -2.71 6.11
N GLY A 383 7.05 -1.83 5.18
CA GLY A 383 7.99 -1.19 4.25
C GLY A 383 9.15 -0.48 4.96
N ASP A 384 8.84 0.35 5.96
CA ASP A 384 9.83 1.13 6.71
C ASP A 384 10.86 0.23 7.45
N PRO A 385 10.45 -0.78 8.25
CA PRO A 385 11.36 -1.79 8.81
C PRO A 385 12.30 -2.44 7.78
N LEU A 386 11.77 -2.85 6.62
CA LEU A 386 12.54 -3.54 5.59
C LEU A 386 13.59 -2.62 4.95
N VAL A 387 13.20 -1.37 4.61
CA VAL A 387 14.14 -0.34 4.11
C VAL A 387 15.30 -0.15 5.07
N HIS A 388 15.02 -0.12 6.37
CA HIS A 388 16.05 0.04 7.38
C HIS A 388 17.00 -1.16 7.43
N LEU A 389 16.47 -2.39 7.43
CA LEU A 389 17.28 -3.60 7.47
C LEU A 389 18.16 -3.74 6.21
N VAL A 390 17.60 -3.46 5.03
CA VAL A 390 18.34 -3.43 3.75
C VAL A 390 19.47 -2.39 3.80
N ARG A 391 19.19 -1.19 4.32
CA ARG A 391 20.22 -0.15 4.48
C ARG A 391 21.36 -0.62 5.40
N ASN A 392 21.04 -1.23 6.54
CA ASN A 392 22.05 -1.73 7.48
C ASN A 392 22.90 -2.85 6.89
N ALA A 393 22.27 -3.75 6.13
CA ALA A 393 22.98 -4.80 5.41
C ALA A 393 24.00 -4.19 4.43
N ILE A 394 23.65 -3.13 3.71
CA ILE A 394 24.57 -2.49 2.75
C ILE A 394 25.61 -1.61 3.46
N ASP A 395 25.23 -0.81 4.46
CA ASP A 395 26.13 0.16 5.10
C ASP A 395 27.14 -0.52 6.04
N HIS A 396 26.66 -1.44 6.89
CA HIS A 396 27.47 -2.07 7.92
C HIS A 396 27.74 -3.57 7.68
N GLY A 397 26.82 -4.29 7.04
CA GLY A 397 26.98 -5.73 6.78
C GLY A 397 28.02 -6.01 5.69
N LEU A 398 27.77 -5.50 4.48
CA LEU A 398 28.60 -5.75 3.30
C LEU A 398 29.90 -4.96 3.34
N GLU A 399 31.00 -5.65 3.07
CA GLU A 399 32.35 -5.09 3.02
C GLU A 399 32.63 -4.44 1.66
N THR A 400 33.66 -3.58 1.57
CA THR A 400 34.09 -3.04 0.27
C THR A 400 34.72 -4.14 -0.60
N PRO A 401 34.72 -4.00 -1.95
CA PRO A 401 35.27 -5.02 -2.86
C PRO A 401 36.71 -5.44 -2.50
N GLU A 402 37.53 -4.47 -2.08
CA GLU A 402 38.91 -4.69 -1.64
C GLU A 402 39.00 -5.59 -0.40
N LYS A 403 38.17 -5.33 0.61
CA LYS A 403 38.10 -6.13 1.85
C LYS A 403 37.55 -7.53 1.56
N ARG A 404 36.54 -7.64 0.70
CA ARG A 404 35.98 -8.94 0.27
C ARG A 404 37.03 -9.79 -0.44
N ARG A 405 37.80 -9.20 -1.36
CA ARG A 405 38.90 -9.88 -2.06
C ARG A 405 39.98 -10.35 -1.08
N ALA A 406 40.34 -9.53 -0.09
CA ALA A 406 41.28 -9.90 0.96
C ALA A 406 40.77 -11.06 1.85
N ALA A 407 39.46 -11.15 2.07
CA ALA A 407 38.80 -12.23 2.79
C ALA A 407 38.51 -13.49 1.93
N GLY A 408 38.89 -13.49 0.65
CA GLY A 408 38.63 -14.61 -0.28
C GLY A 408 37.18 -14.73 -0.75
N LYS A 409 36.37 -13.68 -0.59
CA LYS A 409 34.98 -13.61 -1.05
C LYS A 409 34.89 -13.01 -2.46
N GLN A 410 33.74 -13.21 -3.12
CA GLN A 410 33.44 -12.52 -4.38
C GLN A 410 33.37 -11.00 -4.16
N GLU A 411 33.81 -10.22 -5.16
CA GLU A 411 33.84 -8.75 -5.07
C GLU A 411 32.44 -8.14 -4.93
N SER A 412 31.45 -8.75 -5.60
CA SER A 412 30.04 -8.44 -5.41
C SER A 412 29.50 -9.14 -4.16
N GLY A 413 28.91 -8.37 -3.25
CA GLY A 413 28.18 -8.88 -2.09
C GLY A 413 26.77 -9.28 -2.46
N THR A 414 26.23 -10.33 -1.84
CA THR A 414 24.87 -10.79 -2.11
C THR A 414 23.95 -10.33 -0.98
N LEU A 415 22.87 -9.64 -1.35
CA LEU A 415 21.75 -9.33 -0.47
C LEU A 415 20.52 -10.07 -0.98
N ARG A 416 19.97 -10.98 -0.17
CA ARG A 416 18.77 -11.74 -0.49
C ARG A 416 17.60 -11.29 0.37
N LEU A 417 16.47 -10.98 -0.28
CA LEU A 417 15.18 -10.79 0.37
C LEU A 417 14.29 -11.96 -0.01
N GLU A 418 13.81 -12.68 1.00
CA GLU A 418 13.00 -13.88 0.81
C GLU A 418 11.72 -13.78 1.63
N ALA A 419 10.58 -14.04 1.02
CA ALA A 419 9.29 -14.07 1.70
C ALA A 419 8.58 -15.40 1.43
N PHE A 420 8.08 -16.06 2.48
CA PHE A 420 7.37 -17.33 2.36
C PHE A 420 6.38 -17.56 3.50
N HIS A 421 5.43 -18.46 3.29
CA HIS A 421 4.46 -18.87 4.31
C HIS A 421 5.01 -20.05 5.11
N ARG A 422 4.98 -19.97 6.45
CA ARG A 422 5.37 -21.05 7.36
C ARG A 422 4.46 -21.10 8.58
N GLY A 423 3.76 -22.21 8.77
CA GLY A 423 2.98 -22.46 9.99
C GLY A 423 1.87 -21.44 10.26
N GLY A 424 1.20 -20.93 9.22
CA GLY A 424 0.16 -19.89 9.37
C GLY A 424 0.71 -18.49 9.69
N SER A 425 2.03 -18.29 9.55
CA SER A 425 2.69 -16.99 9.60
C SER A 425 3.42 -16.74 8.28
N ILE A 426 3.67 -15.46 8.01
CA ILE A 426 4.48 -15.00 6.89
C ILE A 426 5.86 -14.70 7.44
N VAL A 427 6.87 -15.31 6.86
CA VAL A 427 8.27 -15.12 7.23
C VAL A 427 8.93 -14.31 6.13
N VAL A 428 9.54 -13.20 6.52
CA VAL A 428 10.35 -12.33 5.65
C VAL A 428 11.78 -12.37 6.15
N GLU A 429 12.69 -12.89 5.34
CA GLU A 429 14.11 -13.01 5.64
C GLU A 429 14.93 -12.04 4.80
N ILE A 430 15.87 -11.36 5.47
CA ILE A 430 16.84 -10.48 4.85
C ILE A 430 18.22 -11.04 5.18
N VAL A 431 18.90 -11.55 4.16
CA VAL A 431 20.17 -12.27 4.29
C VAL A 431 21.27 -11.53 3.55
N ASP A 432 22.34 -11.18 4.24
CA ASP A 432 23.57 -10.69 3.63
C ASP A 432 24.72 -11.70 3.80
N ASP A 433 25.68 -11.67 2.88
CA ASP A 433 26.92 -12.48 2.94
C ASP A 433 28.14 -11.67 3.46
N GLY A 434 27.85 -10.65 4.28
CA GLY A 434 28.80 -9.66 4.76
C GLY A 434 29.75 -10.15 5.85
N ALA A 435 30.30 -9.21 6.61
CA ALA A 435 31.23 -9.50 7.70
C ALA A 435 30.56 -10.17 8.92
N GLY A 436 29.22 -10.13 9.00
CA GLY A 436 28.48 -10.51 10.19
C GLY A 436 28.61 -9.47 11.32
N LEU A 437 27.94 -9.75 12.43
CA LEU A 437 27.94 -8.89 13.62
C LEU A 437 29.20 -9.10 14.45
N ASN A 438 29.82 -7.98 14.85
CA ASN A 438 31.01 -8.02 15.71
C ASN A 438 30.61 -8.17 17.19
N ARG A 439 30.71 -9.39 17.70
CA ARG A 439 30.38 -9.75 19.09
C ARG A 439 31.11 -8.88 20.12
N ASP A 440 32.42 -8.69 19.97
CA ASP A 440 33.23 -7.94 20.93
C ASP A 440 32.83 -6.46 20.99
N ALA A 441 32.50 -5.88 19.84
CA ALA A 441 32.02 -4.50 19.77
C ALA A 441 30.64 -4.34 20.43
N ILE A 442 29.73 -5.30 20.24
CA ILE A 442 28.39 -5.31 20.86
C ILE A 442 28.53 -5.43 22.38
N VAL A 443 29.33 -6.39 22.86
CA VAL A 443 29.57 -6.61 24.30
C VAL A 443 30.18 -5.36 24.94
N THR A 444 31.23 -4.80 24.34
CA THR A 444 31.90 -3.60 24.87
C THR A 444 30.92 -2.43 24.99
N LYS A 445 30.08 -2.23 23.97
CA LYS A 445 29.08 -1.15 23.96
C LYS A 445 27.95 -1.41 24.96
N ALA A 446 27.54 -2.66 25.13
CA ALA A 446 26.54 -3.06 26.12
C ALA A 446 27.05 -2.84 27.56
N MET A 447 28.33 -3.14 27.83
CA MET A 447 28.97 -2.86 29.13
C MET A 447 29.09 -1.35 29.40
N GLN A 448 29.48 -0.56 28.41
CA GLN A 448 29.55 0.91 28.54
C GLN A 448 28.19 1.55 28.85
N LYS A 449 27.11 0.99 28.30
CA LYS A 449 25.74 1.43 28.56
C LYS A 449 25.14 0.84 29.85
N GLY A 450 25.88 0.01 30.58
CA GLY A 450 25.40 -0.64 31.81
C GLY A 450 24.31 -1.69 31.58
N LEU A 451 24.16 -2.20 30.35
CA LEU A 451 23.16 -3.22 30.02
C LEU A 451 23.57 -4.62 30.49
N ILE A 452 24.88 -4.91 30.52
CA ILE A 452 25.44 -6.18 30.99
C ILE A 452 26.66 -5.91 31.88
N SER A 453 26.86 -6.74 32.90
CA SER A 453 28.02 -6.65 33.81
C SER A 453 29.18 -7.57 33.43
N SER A 454 28.91 -8.68 32.75
CA SER A 454 29.89 -9.61 32.18
C SER A 454 29.28 -10.32 30.96
N ALA A 455 30.13 -10.76 30.04
CA ALA A 455 29.75 -11.53 28.85
C ALA A 455 29.99 -13.05 28.99
N ASP A 456 30.54 -13.52 30.12
CA ASP A 456 31.08 -14.88 30.28
C ASP A 456 30.02 -15.99 30.15
N ASN A 457 28.72 -15.67 30.24
CA ASN A 457 27.61 -16.62 30.16
C ASN A 457 26.57 -16.32 29.07
N LEU A 458 26.82 -15.37 28.17
CA LEU A 458 25.86 -15.02 27.11
C LEU A 458 26.09 -15.84 25.84
N SER A 459 25.05 -16.52 25.35
CA SER A 459 25.07 -17.16 24.03
C SER A 459 25.22 -16.11 22.92
N ASP A 460 25.62 -16.54 21.71
CA ASP A 460 25.68 -15.64 20.54
C ASP A 460 24.33 -14.99 20.25
N ASP A 461 23.25 -15.76 20.33
CA ASP A 461 21.89 -15.25 20.12
C ASP A 461 21.51 -14.19 21.17
N ALA A 462 21.87 -14.42 22.44
CA ALA A 462 21.60 -13.46 23.51
C ALA A 462 22.42 -12.17 23.35
N VAL A 463 23.63 -12.23 22.78
CA VAL A 463 24.40 -11.03 22.45
C VAL A 463 23.79 -10.29 21.27
N ASN A 464 23.34 -11.00 20.23
CA ASN A 464 22.70 -10.38 19.06
C ASN A 464 21.39 -9.66 19.44
N GLU A 465 20.63 -10.22 20.39
CA GLU A 465 19.41 -9.62 20.95
C GLU A 465 19.65 -8.24 21.59
N LEU A 466 20.85 -7.97 22.12
CA LEU A 466 21.17 -6.67 22.73
C LEU A 466 21.08 -5.51 21.73
N ILE A 467 21.18 -5.79 20.42
CA ILE A 467 21.09 -4.79 19.35
C ILE A 467 19.73 -4.09 19.34
N PHE A 468 18.67 -4.77 19.78
CA PHE A 468 17.33 -4.19 19.82
C PHE A 468 17.05 -3.33 21.05
N GLN A 469 18.00 -3.20 21.97
CA GLN A 469 17.81 -2.38 23.17
C GLN A 469 17.69 -0.88 22.82
N PRO A 470 16.82 -0.12 23.49
CA PRO A 470 16.65 1.31 23.21
C PRO A 470 17.96 2.07 23.27
N GLY A 471 18.25 2.85 22.21
CA GLY A 471 19.49 3.61 22.10
C GLY A 471 20.75 2.76 21.87
N PHE A 472 20.63 1.46 21.58
CA PHE A 472 21.73 0.61 21.12
C PHE A 472 21.99 0.88 19.63
N SER A 473 22.48 2.07 19.29
CA SER A 473 23.00 2.37 17.95
C SER A 473 24.52 2.44 17.99
N THR A 474 25.19 1.79 17.05
CA THR A 474 26.66 1.75 16.95
C THR A 474 27.25 3.06 16.41
N ALA A 475 26.46 3.91 15.75
CA ALA A 475 26.95 5.13 15.11
C ALA A 475 27.29 6.26 16.11
N ALA A 476 28.48 6.85 15.97
CA ALA A 476 28.95 8.01 16.72
C ALA A 476 28.49 9.35 16.12
N THR A 477 27.87 9.31 14.94
CA THR A 477 27.40 10.48 14.17
C THR A 477 26.03 10.16 13.57
N THR A 478 25.02 10.93 13.95
CA THR A 478 23.71 10.97 13.28
C THR A 478 23.93 11.45 11.85
N THR A 479 23.76 10.57 10.86
CA THR A 479 23.78 10.95 9.44
C THR A 479 22.46 11.60 9.06
N ASP A 480 22.54 12.75 8.39
CA ASP A 480 21.45 13.72 8.12
C ASP A 480 20.31 13.24 7.19
N LEU A 481 20.19 11.94 6.86
CA LEU A 481 19.28 11.51 5.78
C LEU A 481 17.89 11.02 6.22
N SER A 482 17.53 11.13 7.50
CA SER A 482 16.13 10.97 7.95
C SER A 482 15.98 11.61 9.32
N GLY A 483 15.22 12.70 9.41
CA GLY A 483 15.01 13.51 10.60
C GLY A 483 14.25 12.84 11.75
N ARG A 484 14.37 11.53 11.94
CA ARG A 484 13.88 10.78 13.11
C ARG A 484 14.94 9.72 13.40
N GLY A 485 15.64 9.80 14.54
CA GLY A 485 16.68 8.83 14.89
C GLY A 485 16.12 7.41 14.95
N VAL A 486 16.25 6.64 13.86
CA VAL A 486 15.73 5.26 13.76
C VAL A 486 16.86 4.30 14.13
N GLY A 487 16.71 3.56 15.23
CA GLY A 487 17.57 2.44 15.61
C GLY A 487 16.86 1.10 15.39
N MET A 488 17.56 0.00 15.71
CA MET A 488 16.98 -1.36 15.70
C MET A 488 15.85 -1.54 16.70
N ASP A 489 15.81 -0.72 17.76
CA ASP A 489 14.68 -0.63 18.68
C ASP A 489 13.37 -0.20 18.00
N VAL A 490 13.44 0.72 17.02
CA VAL A 490 12.27 1.15 16.24
C VAL A 490 11.81 0.04 15.30
N VAL A 491 12.73 -0.67 14.64
CA VAL A 491 12.39 -1.82 13.79
C VAL A 491 11.66 -2.90 14.61
N ARG A 492 12.19 -3.27 15.79
CA ARG A 492 11.52 -4.22 16.68
C ARG A 492 10.14 -3.73 17.11
N ARG A 493 10.02 -2.47 17.52
CA ARG A 493 8.73 -1.91 17.95
C ARG A 493 7.70 -1.96 16.82
N ASN A 494 8.07 -1.53 15.61
CA ASN A 494 7.17 -1.55 14.46
C ASN A 494 6.71 -2.98 14.11
N VAL A 495 7.61 -3.97 14.18
CA VAL A 495 7.26 -5.38 13.94
C VAL A 495 6.35 -5.94 15.05
N VAL A 496 6.61 -5.60 16.32
CA VAL A 496 5.77 -6.02 17.45
C VAL A 496 4.38 -5.35 17.40
N ASP A 497 4.29 -4.10 16.99
CA ASP A 497 3.02 -3.38 16.80
C ASP A 497 2.17 -4.00 15.66
N LEU A 498 2.81 -4.74 14.75
CA LEU A 498 2.15 -5.57 13.74
C LEU A 498 1.74 -6.97 14.25
N GLY A 499 1.96 -7.27 15.53
CA GLY A 499 1.73 -8.59 16.11
C GLY A 499 2.77 -9.63 15.72
N GLY A 500 3.91 -9.19 15.16
CA GLY A 500 4.99 -10.06 14.72
C GLY A 500 6.16 -10.13 15.71
N SER A 501 7.21 -10.84 15.28
CA SER A 501 8.49 -10.92 15.97
C SER A 501 9.66 -10.76 15.00
N VAL A 502 10.81 -10.31 15.50
CA VAL A 502 12.04 -10.17 14.73
C VAL A 502 13.18 -10.89 15.45
N ALA A 503 13.87 -11.77 14.74
CA ALA A 503 15.05 -12.50 15.20
C ALA A 503 16.27 -12.17 14.34
N ILE A 504 17.46 -12.34 14.92
CA ILE A 504 18.74 -12.15 14.23
C ILE A 504 19.59 -13.40 14.41
N ALA A 505 20.10 -13.93 13.31
CA ALA A 505 21.17 -14.90 13.30
C ALA A 505 22.37 -14.31 12.54
N SER A 506 23.56 -14.32 13.13
CA SER A 506 24.76 -13.79 12.47
C SER A 506 25.97 -14.65 12.78
N ARG A 507 26.84 -14.81 11.79
CA ARG A 507 28.10 -15.54 11.92
C ARG A 507 29.23 -14.66 11.39
N PRO A 508 30.29 -14.39 12.19
CA PRO A 508 31.43 -13.61 11.72
C PRO A 508 32.02 -14.18 10.43
N GLY A 509 32.21 -13.32 9.43
CA GLY A 509 32.72 -13.67 8.10
C GLY A 509 31.71 -14.34 7.17
N HIS A 510 30.53 -14.76 7.64
CA HIS A 510 29.50 -15.42 6.82
C HIS A 510 28.24 -14.58 6.59
N GLY A 511 28.10 -13.45 7.30
CA GLY A 511 27.01 -12.49 7.12
C GLY A 511 25.94 -12.57 8.20
N THR A 512 24.81 -11.91 7.95
CA THR A 512 23.70 -11.78 8.91
C THR A 512 22.36 -12.11 8.24
N THR A 513 21.48 -12.74 9.01
CA THR A 513 20.10 -13.03 8.65
C THR A 513 19.18 -12.37 9.66
N PHE A 514 18.31 -11.48 9.18
CA PHE A 514 17.18 -10.97 9.93
C PHE A 514 15.93 -11.72 9.51
N THR A 515 15.22 -12.30 10.47
CA THR A 515 13.98 -13.04 10.22
C THR A 515 12.84 -12.30 10.89
N ILE A 516 11.92 -11.77 10.09
CA ILE A 516 10.67 -11.16 10.56
C ILE A 516 9.56 -12.20 10.39
N THR A 517 8.82 -12.48 11.46
CA THR A 517 7.65 -13.36 11.43
C THR A 517 6.40 -12.54 11.72
N LEU A 518 5.45 -12.52 10.78
CA LEU A 518 4.20 -11.79 10.86
C LEU A 518 3.01 -12.77 10.83
N PRO A 519 1.96 -12.54 11.63
CA PRO A 519 0.74 -13.36 11.54
C PRO A 519 -0.01 -13.09 10.22
N LEU A 520 -0.70 -14.12 9.70
CA LEU A 520 -1.43 -14.02 8.42
C LEU A 520 -2.74 -13.23 8.49
N THR A 521 -3.24 -12.85 9.68
CA THR A 521 -4.63 -12.40 9.87
C THR A 521 -4.77 -11.17 10.76
N LEU A 522 -6.01 -10.64 10.85
CA LEU A 522 -6.52 -9.95 12.05
C LEU A 522 -5.94 -10.65 13.29
N ALA A 523 -5.39 -9.89 14.23
CA ALA A 523 -4.74 -10.47 15.41
C ALA A 523 -5.76 -11.31 16.18
N ILE A 524 -5.77 -12.63 15.95
CA ILE A 524 -6.46 -13.61 16.77
C ILE A 524 -5.41 -14.14 17.72
N ILE A 525 -5.72 -14.10 19.00
CA ILE A 525 -4.84 -14.66 20.02
C ILE A 525 -5.56 -15.83 20.68
N ASP A 526 -4.82 -16.93 20.86
CA ASP A 526 -5.25 -17.96 21.78
C ASP A 526 -5.07 -17.44 23.20
N GLY A 527 -6.15 -17.38 23.96
CA GLY A 527 -6.17 -16.78 25.28
C GLY A 527 -6.83 -17.66 26.32
N LEU A 528 -6.33 -17.55 27.54
CA LEU A 528 -6.97 -18.11 28.73
C LEU A 528 -7.82 -17.02 29.39
N SER A 529 -9.12 -17.27 29.52
CA SER A 529 -10.07 -16.37 30.16
C SER A 529 -9.97 -16.48 31.67
N ALA A 530 -9.61 -15.37 32.31
CA ALA A 530 -9.44 -15.23 33.73
C ALA A 530 -10.50 -14.28 34.30
N ALA A 531 -11.19 -14.74 35.34
CA ALA A 531 -12.16 -13.93 36.10
C ALA A 531 -11.42 -13.09 37.15
N VAL A 532 -11.81 -11.81 37.26
CA VAL A 532 -11.33 -10.89 38.28
C VAL A 532 -12.51 -10.03 38.75
N GLY A 533 -13.15 -10.44 39.85
CA GLY A 533 -14.40 -9.86 40.32
C GLY A 533 -15.53 -10.09 39.33
N GLU A 534 -16.19 -9.01 38.93
CA GLU A 534 -17.25 -9.02 37.91
C GLU A 534 -16.70 -8.97 36.48
N GLU A 535 -15.39 -8.79 36.30
CA GLU A 535 -14.75 -8.56 35.00
C GLU A 535 -14.04 -9.82 34.47
N CYS A 536 -13.93 -9.91 33.14
CA CYS A 536 -13.23 -10.97 32.44
C CYS A 536 -12.02 -10.43 31.67
N TYR A 537 -10.87 -11.08 31.85
CA TYR A 537 -9.62 -10.75 31.18
C TYR A 537 -9.10 -11.93 30.36
N ILE A 538 -8.46 -11.64 29.24
CA ILE A 538 -7.80 -12.63 28.38
C ILE A 538 -6.29 -12.55 28.60
N VAL A 539 -5.71 -13.65 29.06
CA VAL A 539 -4.25 -13.80 29.19
C VAL A 539 -3.74 -14.60 27.99
N PRO A 540 -2.80 -14.07 27.17
CA PRO A 540 -2.28 -14.78 26.01
C PRO A 540 -1.66 -16.13 26.39
N LEU A 541 -2.12 -17.23 25.77
CA LEU A 541 -1.73 -18.58 26.14
C LEU A 541 -0.22 -18.82 25.96
N VAL A 542 0.37 -18.23 24.92
CA VAL A 542 1.81 -18.29 24.63
C VAL A 542 2.69 -17.70 25.73
N SER A 543 2.14 -16.82 26.56
CA SER A 543 2.85 -16.21 27.68
C SER A 543 2.69 -16.98 28.99
N ILE A 544 1.77 -17.94 29.06
CA ILE A 544 1.46 -18.68 30.29
C ILE A 544 2.44 -19.84 30.44
N VAL A 545 3.18 -19.84 31.55
CA VAL A 545 4.06 -20.95 31.92
C VAL A 545 3.26 -22.02 32.67
N GLU A 546 2.56 -21.61 33.73
CA GLU A 546 1.66 -22.48 34.52
C GLU A 546 0.73 -21.67 35.41
N SER A 547 -0.26 -22.32 36.03
CA SER A 547 -1.12 -21.71 37.06
C SER A 547 -0.95 -22.45 38.38
N VAL A 548 -0.88 -21.71 39.48
CA VAL A 548 -0.61 -22.22 40.83
C VAL A 548 -1.53 -21.57 41.84
N GLN A 549 -2.04 -22.36 42.78
CA GLN A 549 -2.74 -21.88 43.96
C GLN A 549 -1.75 -21.72 45.11
N LEU A 550 -1.65 -20.52 45.67
CA LEU A 550 -0.70 -20.21 46.74
C LEU A 550 -1.39 -20.28 48.11
N LYS A 551 -0.61 -20.67 49.12
CA LYS A 551 -0.99 -20.51 50.53
C LYS A 551 -0.47 -19.17 51.05
N ALA A 552 -1.12 -18.61 52.06
CA ALA A 552 -0.73 -17.32 52.65
C ALA A 552 0.73 -17.28 53.16
N ASP A 553 1.27 -18.40 53.64
CA ASP A 553 2.64 -18.53 54.14
C ASP A 553 3.72 -18.55 53.04
N ALA A 554 3.33 -18.82 51.79
CA ALA A 554 4.20 -18.82 50.63
C ALA A 554 4.47 -17.41 50.08
N VAL A 555 3.65 -16.43 50.47
CA VAL A 555 3.77 -15.02 50.05
C VAL A 555 4.63 -14.25 51.05
N ARG A 556 5.58 -13.47 50.53
CA ARG A 556 6.50 -12.62 51.30
C ARG A 556 6.37 -11.19 50.81
N SER A 557 6.02 -10.27 51.70
CA SER A 557 6.02 -8.83 51.41
C SER A 557 7.43 -8.25 51.54
N VAL A 558 7.78 -7.33 50.66
CA VAL A 558 9.10 -6.66 50.64
C VAL A 558 9.00 -5.24 51.18
N ILE A 559 10.05 -4.77 51.85
CA ILE A 559 10.19 -3.38 52.28
C ILE A 559 10.32 -2.50 51.02
N GLY A 560 9.34 -1.63 50.77
CA GLY A 560 9.22 -0.84 49.53
C GLY A 560 7.91 -1.05 48.77
N GLY A 561 7.10 -2.03 49.17
CA GLY A 561 5.82 -2.36 48.54
C GLY A 561 5.98 -3.45 47.48
N GLY A 562 5.06 -4.40 47.49
CA GLY A 562 5.07 -5.56 46.59
C GLY A 562 5.13 -6.90 47.33
N GLU A 563 4.46 -7.89 46.75
CA GLU A 563 4.41 -9.26 47.23
C GLU A 563 5.23 -10.15 46.31
N LEU A 564 6.00 -11.07 46.89
CA LEU A 564 6.76 -12.08 46.18
C LEU A 564 6.29 -13.46 46.62
N PHE A 565 6.38 -14.44 45.73
CA PHE A 565 6.29 -15.85 46.11
C PHE A 565 7.47 -16.63 45.54
N ARG A 566 7.81 -17.73 46.21
CA ARG A 566 8.83 -18.65 45.71
C ARG A 566 8.20 -19.57 44.67
N PHE A 567 8.74 -19.52 43.46
CA PHE A 567 8.37 -20.37 42.35
C PHE A 567 9.61 -21.13 41.87
N ARG A 568 9.64 -22.43 42.16
CA ARG A 568 10.83 -23.30 41.98
C ARG A 568 12.05 -22.67 42.69
N ASP A 569 13.08 -22.30 41.93
CA ASP A 569 14.34 -21.76 42.44
C ASP A 569 14.42 -20.22 42.44
N ALA A 570 13.34 -19.52 42.07
CA ALA A 570 13.31 -18.06 41.96
C ALA A 570 12.15 -17.43 42.77
N TYR A 571 12.33 -16.17 43.17
CA TYR A 571 11.26 -15.36 43.76
C TYR A 571 10.62 -14.48 42.68
N LEU A 572 9.33 -14.69 42.45
CA LEU A 572 8.56 -13.96 41.44
C LEU A 572 7.64 -12.93 42.10
N PRO A 573 7.47 -11.73 41.52
CA PRO A 573 6.51 -10.76 42.00
C PRO A 573 5.08 -11.17 41.67
N ILE A 574 4.16 -10.84 42.56
CA ILE A 574 2.72 -11.01 42.39
C ILE A 574 2.12 -9.65 42.00
N VAL A 575 1.33 -9.65 40.94
CA VAL A 575 0.48 -8.54 40.52
C VAL A 575 -0.96 -8.95 40.75
N ARG A 576 -1.63 -8.27 41.69
CA ARG A 576 -3.07 -8.42 41.92
C ARG A 576 -3.82 -7.65 40.86
N LEU A 577 -4.45 -8.36 39.91
CA LEU A 577 -5.12 -7.71 38.79
C LEU A 577 -6.25 -6.79 39.26
N HIS A 578 -6.97 -7.16 40.32
CA HIS A 578 -8.04 -6.33 40.86
C HIS A 578 -7.56 -4.99 41.44
N GLU A 579 -6.41 -4.96 42.13
CA GLU A 579 -5.83 -3.70 42.63
C GLU A 579 -5.30 -2.86 41.47
N HIS A 580 -4.76 -3.51 40.45
CA HIS A 580 -4.14 -2.84 39.32
C HIS A 580 -5.17 -2.17 38.41
N PHE A 581 -6.26 -2.87 38.10
CA PHE A 581 -7.32 -2.37 37.21
C PHE A 581 -8.54 -1.80 37.95
N GLY A 582 -8.55 -1.83 39.29
CA GLY A 582 -9.64 -1.29 40.10
C GLY A 582 -10.93 -2.11 40.03
N CYS A 583 -10.83 -3.43 39.89
CA CYS A 583 -11.99 -4.32 39.73
C CYS A 583 -12.80 -4.42 41.03
N VAL A 584 -14.12 -4.37 40.93
CA VAL A 584 -15.05 -4.53 42.05
C VAL A 584 -15.42 -6.00 42.21
N GLY A 585 -15.65 -6.45 43.46
CA GLY A 585 -16.10 -7.82 43.75
C GLY A 585 -15.03 -8.90 43.68
N ALA A 586 -13.77 -8.53 43.41
CA ALA A 586 -12.67 -9.48 43.27
C ALA A 586 -12.22 -10.05 44.62
N LYS A 587 -11.72 -11.30 44.60
CA LYS A 587 -11.18 -11.96 45.79
C LYS A 587 -9.92 -11.24 46.26
N GLN A 588 -9.81 -11.02 47.56
CA GLN A 588 -8.72 -10.26 48.16
C GLN A 588 -7.63 -11.16 48.77
N ARG A 589 -7.98 -12.36 49.24
CA ARG A 589 -7.01 -13.27 49.85
C ARG A 589 -6.37 -14.15 48.78
N ILE A 590 -5.04 -14.28 48.83
CA ILE A 590 -4.27 -15.05 47.84
C ILE A 590 -4.71 -16.53 47.76
N GLU A 591 -5.15 -17.08 48.88
CA GLU A 591 -5.58 -18.47 49.04
C GLU A 591 -6.93 -18.79 48.36
N ASP A 592 -7.76 -17.76 48.15
CA ASP A 592 -9.09 -17.93 47.56
C ASP A 592 -9.06 -17.89 46.02
N GLY A 593 -7.95 -17.46 45.43
CA GLY A 593 -7.78 -17.30 43.97
C GLY A 593 -6.66 -18.17 43.39
N LEU A 594 -6.24 -17.83 42.17
CA LEU A 594 -5.12 -18.48 41.47
C LEU A 594 -4.08 -17.44 41.06
N VAL A 595 -2.83 -17.88 40.95
CA VAL A 595 -1.74 -17.09 40.36
C VAL A 595 -1.33 -17.74 39.04
N ILE A 596 -1.50 -17.01 37.93
CA ILE A 596 -0.97 -17.40 36.62
C ILE A 596 0.46 -16.90 36.51
N VAL A 597 1.42 -17.82 36.35
CA VAL A 597 2.81 -17.47 36.06
C VAL A 597 2.95 -17.21 34.58
N VAL A 598 3.32 -15.98 34.24
CA VAL A 598 3.50 -15.54 32.86
C VAL A 598 4.94 -15.07 32.61
N GLU A 599 5.40 -15.25 31.38
CA GLU A 599 6.73 -14.88 30.91
C GLU A 599 6.64 -14.03 29.63
N ALA A 600 7.34 -12.89 29.62
CA ALA A 600 7.52 -12.06 28.43
C ALA A 600 8.83 -11.26 28.53
N ASP A 601 9.51 -11.06 27.41
CA ASP A 601 10.78 -10.30 27.31
C ASP A 601 11.86 -10.75 28.34
N GLY A 602 11.89 -12.05 28.70
CA GLY A 602 12.81 -12.61 29.69
C GLY A 602 12.46 -12.31 31.17
N GLY A 603 11.36 -11.61 31.42
CA GLY A 603 10.81 -11.33 32.75
C GLY A 603 9.65 -12.26 33.10
N ARG A 604 9.61 -12.75 34.35
CA ARG A 604 8.53 -13.59 34.89
C ARG A 604 7.76 -12.87 35.99
N VAL A 605 6.43 -12.96 35.95
CA VAL A 605 5.53 -12.35 36.93
C VAL A 605 4.35 -13.28 37.20
N GLY A 606 3.83 -13.26 38.43
CA GLY A 606 2.59 -13.95 38.80
C GLY A 606 1.41 -12.99 38.74
N LEU A 607 0.38 -13.32 37.97
CA LEU A 607 -0.88 -12.57 37.91
C LEU A 607 -1.91 -13.24 38.83
N PHE A 608 -2.32 -12.54 39.89
CA PHE A 608 -3.35 -13.04 40.80
C PHE A 608 -4.75 -12.70 40.29
N ILE A 609 -5.57 -13.75 40.19
CA ILE A 609 -6.92 -13.77 39.61
C ILE A 609 -7.88 -14.58 40.50
N ASP A 610 -9.19 -14.44 40.28
CA ASP A 610 -10.18 -15.13 41.10
C ASP A 610 -10.42 -16.59 40.67
N GLY A 611 -10.28 -16.84 39.36
CA GLY A 611 -10.52 -18.15 38.77
C GLY A 611 -10.30 -18.17 37.25
N LEU A 612 -10.16 -19.37 36.71
CA LEU A 612 -10.07 -19.61 35.27
C LEU A 612 -11.43 -20.02 34.73
N ILE A 613 -11.87 -19.39 33.65
CA ILE A 613 -13.14 -19.71 32.98
C ILE A 613 -12.91 -20.79 31.93
N GLY A 614 -11.91 -20.61 31.07
CA GLY A 614 -11.60 -21.55 30.00
C GLY A 614 -10.69 -20.95 28.92
N GLN A 615 -10.32 -21.77 27.94
CA GLN A 615 -9.54 -21.34 26.78
C GLN A 615 -10.48 -20.91 25.65
N GLN A 616 -10.17 -19.82 24.98
CA GLN A 616 -10.87 -19.37 23.78
C GLN A 616 -9.97 -18.58 22.85
N GLN A 617 -10.33 -18.56 21.57
CA GLN A 617 -9.70 -17.70 20.59
C GLN A 617 -10.35 -16.31 20.66
N ALA A 618 -9.55 -15.28 20.91
CA ALA A 618 -10.01 -13.92 21.02
C ALA A 618 -9.56 -13.11 19.81
N VAL A 619 -10.52 -12.48 19.12
CA VAL A 619 -10.21 -11.50 18.07
C VAL A 619 -9.82 -10.20 18.75
N VAL A 620 -8.57 -9.77 18.59
CA VAL A 620 -8.04 -8.54 19.16
C VAL A 620 -8.59 -7.35 18.37
N LYS A 621 -9.31 -6.48 19.08
CA LYS A 621 -9.71 -5.16 18.60
C LYS A 621 -8.83 -4.12 19.27
N SER A 622 -8.25 -3.23 18.46
CA SER A 622 -7.49 -2.09 18.98
C SER A 622 -8.41 -1.15 19.75
N LEU A 623 -7.98 -0.72 20.93
CA LEU A 623 -8.65 0.27 21.77
C LEU A 623 -8.30 1.72 21.35
N GLU A 624 -7.31 1.91 20.47
CA GLU A 624 -6.65 3.20 20.21
C GLU A 624 -7.52 4.23 19.49
N ALA A 625 -8.51 3.79 18.71
CA ALA A 625 -9.40 4.70 17.99
C ALA A 625 -10.27 5.54 18.95
N ASN A 626 -10.57 5.01 20.14
CA ASN A 626 -11.55 5.57 21.07
C ASN A 626 -10.99 5.84 22.48
N TYR A 627 -9.86 5.23 22.84
CA TYR A 627 -9.29 5.29 24.19
C TYR A 627 -7.78 5.56 24.15
N ARG A 628 -7.27 6.23 25.19
CA ARG A 628 -5.82 6.37 25.40
C ARG A 628 -5.23 4.99 25.71
N ARG A 629 -3.98 4.76 25.30
CA ARG A 629 -3.23 3.53 25.62
C ARG A 629 -3.24 3.30 27.14
N ILE A 630 -3.85 2.20 27.57
CA ILE A 630 -3.89 1.79 28.98
C ILE A 630 -2.71 0.87 29.21
N GLU A 631 -1.80 1.24 30.11
CA GLU A 631 -0.67 0.38 30.45
C GLU A 631 -1.17 -0.93 31.09
N GLY A 632 -0.64 -2.06 30.63
CA GLY A 632 -1.09 -3.40 31.06
C GLY A 632 -2.20 -4.02 30.21
N ILE A 633 -2.70 -3.33 29.18
CA ILE A 633 -3.71 -3.83 28.25
C ILE A 633 -3.22 -3.69 26.80
N SER A 634 -3.26 -4.79 26.03
CA SER A 634 -2.85 -4.81 24.61
C SER A 634 -4.04 -4.63 23.65
N GLY A 635 -5.26 -4.89 24.10
CA GLY A 635 -6.47 -4.71 23.29
C GLY A 635 -7.71 -5.21 24.02
N ALA A 636 -8.80 -5.37 23.28
CA ALA A 636 -10.05 -5.94 23.79
C ALA A 636 -10.64 -6.95 22.81
N THR A 637 -11.49 -7.83 23.32
CA THR A 637 -12.27 -8.76 22.52
C THR A 637 -13.74 -8.75 22.98
N ILE A 638 -14.62 -9.29 22.15
CA ILE A 638 -16.05 -9.44 22.49
C ILE A 638 -16.30 -10.92 22.73
N LEU A 639 -16.84 -11.24 23.91
CA LEU A 639 -17.19 -12.60 24.32
C LEU A 639 -18.48 -13.08 23.65
N ALA A 640 -18.74 -14.39 23.74
CA ALA A 640 -19.91 -15.02 23.12
C ALA A 640 -21.26 -14.49 23.66
N ASP A 641 -21.28 -13.97 24.88
CA ASP A 641 -22.44 -13.33 25.52
C ASP A 641 -22.58 -11.84 25.17
N GLY A 642 -21.69 -11.31 24.32
CA GLY A 642 -21.66 -9.91 23.90
C GLY A 642 -20.92 -8.99 24.89
N SER A 643 -20.44 -9.49 26.02
CA SER A 643 -19.62 -8.72 26.96
C SER A 643 -18.21 -8.46 26.40
N VAL A 644 -17.52 -7.46 26.96
CA VAL A 644 -16.17 -7.09 26.52
C VAL A 644 -15.16 -7.69 27.49
N ALA A 645 -14.13 -8.36 26.96
CA ALA A 645 -12.99 -8.82 27.75
C ALA A 645 -11.71 -8.10 27.32
N LEU A 646 -10.92 -7.67 28.30
CA LEU A 646 -9.67 -6.95 28.06
C LEU A 646 -8.50 -7.92 27.96
N ILE A 647 -7.61 -7.69 27.01
CA ILE A 647 -6.44 -8.55 26.77
C ILE A 647 -5.25 -7.99 27.53
N ILE A 648 -4.64 -8.82 28.36
CA ILE A 648 -3.51 -8.44 29.21
C ILE A 648 -2.23 -8.27 28.39
N ASP A 649 -1.57 -7.12 28.54
CA ASP A 649 -0.20 -6.89 28.06
C ASP A 649 0.81 -7.37 29.12
N VAL A 650 1.22 -8.64 28.99
CA VAL A 650 2.16 -9.27 29.91
C VAL A 650 3.53 -8.59 29.92
N ALA A 651 4.02 -8.16 28.75
CA ALA A 651 5.31 -7.48 28.65
C ALA A 651 5.29 -6.12 29.34
N GLY A 652 4.19 -5.37 29.20
CA GLY A 652 3.94 -4.12 29.91
C GLY A 652 3.92 -4.32 31.43
N LEU A 653 3.17 -5.31 31.92
CA LEU A 653 3.08 -5.63 33.36
C LEU A 653 4.43 -6.06 33.95
N ALA A 654 5.20 -6.89 33.24
CA ALA A 654 6.52 -7.33 33.66
C ALA A 654 7.51 -6.15 33.77
N ARG A 655 7.51 -5.25 32.78
CA ARG A 655 8.35 -4.03 32.79
C ARG A 655 8.03 -3.10 33.94
N MET A 656 6.76 -2.90 34.27
CA MET A 656 6.36 -2.05 35.40
C MET A 656 6.90 -2.54 36.74
N GLN A 657 6.83 -3.84 36.99
CA GLN A 657 7.33 -4.42 38.22
C GLN A 657 8.86 -4.35 38.32
N SER A 658 9.57 -4.49 37.20
CA SER A 658 11.03 -4.30 37.17
C SER A 658 11.43 -2.87 37.54
N ARG A 659 10.66 -1.85 37.14
CA ARG A 659 10.92 -0.43 37.47
C ARG A 659 10.62 -0.11 38.94
N ARG A 660 9.56 -0.68 39.54
CA ARG A 660 9.28 -0.55 40.99
C ARG A 660 10.37 -1.16 41.88
N ARG A 661 11.14 -2.12 41.37
CA ARG A 661 12.30 -2.71 42.06
C ARG A 661 13.55 -1.84 42.02
N ALA A 662 13.64 -0.92 41.05
CA ALA A 662 14.84 -0.11 40.78
C ALA A 662 14.76 1.31 41.37
N ALA A 663 13.56 1.78 41.73
CA ALA A 663 13.30 3.00 42.49
C ALA A 663 13.15 2.66 43.98
#